data_AF-A0A9P1BQW9-F1
#
_entry.id   AF-A0A9P1BQW9-F1
#
_cell.length_a   1.000
_cell.length_b   1.000
_cell.length_c   1.000
_cell.angle_alpha   90.00
_cell.angle_beta   90.00
_cell.angle_gamma   90.00
#
_symmetry.space_group_name_H-M   'P 1'
#
loop_
_entity.id
_entity.type
_entity.pdbx_description
1 polymer ?
#
loop_
_entity_poly.entity_id
_entity_poly.type
_entity_poly.pdbx_seq_one_letter_code
_entity_poly.pdbx_strand_id
1 'polypeptide(L)'
;MDADGACEGRDVVLVPRRLLREVIQDGCCPIHLRLQLARAMDGSSRMLKRHLESQQDTVVGPLGPSESTEMVVEGGSCGSDPLKAGLSGHCLSAVALFLSLPELLEVRASGCAQDDQQDDGFKQKKEHDNTAYEETADVDKEKTQEEIDEALKGLNISDDLRRALQEAQQWQPEVERLPGALRDKDPTEFAIAIRLSEMKGSQGSPSDLQNYQIMAEELLAQAKDGILPSQILRTAVEEAEEWAAEFPQLKGAQKRLAMEEKKDAARTKLRGALKSSDPAEIALAIRSGRESQLEDWEMNPAERALDSIRRDMMNTLAQVLRTLQRLDLPLSLCWNWSANRMPQAAATGSKSAAVLSYRRIVVESTAWAAAEAGPGDSRATFRENATSPSDPSLKSAVSDPLDELKFTDEAFWKHLGALKREPLALPLFAKALGVHIAKHEVTDREDGTFLVTSTIGGYYGGEVDVNFTHSYDADSNTWTQKCDRDPGLQKVSNQVCFRLHSTPRVIEIWCVNDEARNAGMEVAMGLKAAIGGIVGTMGAPEGTDVEVKADQPSRDGSGKLSAVSAPIDSLCSSPDKFLDASMELVKAGKGAYGMVDFSIIEDNGSNFKTKETTDLDGKGDLKVSYLHHVYDKSSNSITATIYKDEKFDTKIASYVTKVYSGPMVVEQFVESFPVRHAGADVIKAVQPQVEQVLTKAVEESA
;
A
#
# COMPACT_ATOMS: atom_id res chain seq x y z
N MET A 1 7.89 54.60 -51.41
CA MET A 1 8.70 54.91 -50.21
C MET A 1 8.08 54.14 -49.06
N ASP A 2 7.87 52.82 -49.16
CA ASP A 2 8.80 51.66 -49.28
C ASP A 2 8.67 50.96 -47.91
N ALA A 3 7.80 49.96 -47.75
CA ALA A 3 7.87 48.58 -48.25
C ALA A 3 9.11 47.80 -47.73
N ASP A 4 8.81 46.58 -47.26
CA ASP A 4 9.71 45.43 -47.10
C ASP A 4 10.46 45.25 -45.77
N GLY A 5 9.74 44.62 -44.83
CA GLY A 5 10.31 43.77 -43.78
C GLY A 5 9.48 42.49 -43.69
N ALA A 6 9.75 41.56 -44.61
CA ALA A 6 9.03 40.30 -44.79
C ALA A 6 9.08 39.40 -43.55
N CYS A 7 7.92 39.06 -42.98
CA CYS A 7 7.71 37.80 -42.28
C CYS A 7 7.22 36.77 -43.32
N GLU A 8 8.13 36.32 -44.18
CA GLU A 8 7.92 35.11 -44.97
C GLU A 8 7.93 33.89 -44.05
N GLY A 9 6.98 32.98 -44.26
CA GLY A 9 7.06 31.62 -43.72
C GLY A 9 6.18 31.28 -42.50
N ARG A 10 4.94 31.76 -42.42
CA ARG A 10 3.93 31.08 -41.57
C ARG A 10 3.00 30.25 -42.43
N ASP A 11 3.28 28.95 -42.48
CA ASP A 11 2.37 27.94 -43.04
C ASP A 11 1.07 27.94 -42.22
N VAL A 12 0.04 28.56 -42.79
CA VAL A 12 -1.32 28.52 -42.26
C VAL A 12 -2.01 27.30 -42.83
N VAL A 13 -2.20 26.26 -42.02
CA VAL A 13 -2.99 25.09 -42.41
C VAL A 13 -4.47 25.35 -42.07
N LEU A 14 -5.30 25.45 -43.10
CA LEU A 14 -6.75 25.59 -42.96
C LEU A 14 -7.37 24.21 -42.71
N VAL A 15 -7.87 23.97 -41.50
CA VAL A 15 -8.61 22.74 -41.17
C VAL A 15 -10.11 22.97 -41.39
N PRO A 16 -10.79 22.18 -42.23
CA PRO A 16 -12.23 22.31 -42.43
C PRO A 16 -13.00 22.14 -41.12
N ARG A 17 -13.85 23.11 -40.79
CA ARG A 17 -14.67 23.15 -39.57
C ARG A 17 -15.50 21.88 -39.33
N ARG A 18 -15.84 21.15 -40.40
CA ARG A 18 -16.58 19.89 -40.37
C ARG A 18 -15.77 18.74 -39.77
N LEU A 19 -14.48 18.64 -40.10
CA LEU A 19 -13.58 17.61 -39.58
C LEU A 19 -13.36 17.77 -38.06
N LEU A 20 -13.28 19.02 -37.58
CA LEU A 20 -13.15 19.30 -36.16
C LEU A 20 -14.42 18.93 -35.37
N ARG A 21 -15.61 19.05 -35.99
CA ARG A 21 -16.87 18.65 -35.38
C ARG A 21 -17.02 17.13 -35.30
N GLU A 22 -16.63 16.41 -36.34
CA GLU A 22 -16.65 14.93 -36.36
C GLU A 22 -15.76 14.35 -35.24
N VAL A 23 -14.56 14.89 -35.05
CA VAL A 23 -13.63 14.45 -33.99
C VAL A 23 -14.17 14.71 -32.58
N ILE A 24 -14.95 15.78 -32.39
CA ILE A 24 -15.60 16.10 -31.11
C ILE A 24 -16.86 15.24 -30.91
N GLN A 25 -17.61 14.95 -31.97
CA GLN A 25 -18.78 14.06 -31.94
C GLN A 25 -18.39 12.59 -31.63
N ASP A 26 -17.20 12.15 -32.02
CA ASP A 26 -16.64 10.84 -31.66
C ASP A 26 -16.22 10.71 -30.17
N GLY A 27 -16.59 11.68 -29.32
CA GLY A 27 -16.42 11.62 -27.87
C GLY A 27 -14.99 11.85 -27.38
N CYS A 28 -14.06 12.24 -28.26
CA CYS A 28 -12.71 12.61 -27.85
C CYS A 28 -12.71 13.97 -27.15
N CYS A 29 -12.46 13.97 -25.83
CA CYS A 29 -12.32 15.23 -25.12
C CYS A 29 -11.11 16.01 -25.69
N PRO A 30 -11.17 17.35 -25.74
CA PRO A 30 -10.11 18.16 -26.35
C PRO A 30 -8.71 17.94 -25.75
N ILE A 31 -8.62 17.52 -24.49
CA ILE A 31 -7.36 17.17 -23.82
C ILE A 31 -6.78 15.86 -24.36
N HIS A 32 -7.61 14.85 -24.64
CA HIS A 32 -7.17 13.60 -25.25
C HIS A 32 -6.70 13.82 -26.69
N LEU A 33 -7.37 14.70 -27.44
CA LEU A 33 -6.92 15.06 -28.78
C LEU A 33 -5.57 15.79 -28.73
N ARG A 34 -5.38 16.71 -27.78
CA ARG A 34 -4.09 17.39 -27.52
C ARG A 34 -2.98 16.39 -27.21
N LEU A 35 -3.26 15.39 -26.36
CA LEU A 35 -2.29 14.35 -25.98
C LEU A 35 -1.96 13.39 -27.11
N GLN A 36 -2.95 13.00 -27.92
CA GLN A 36 -2.74 12.10 -29.06
C GLN A 36 -1.96 12.78 -30.18
N LEU A 37 -2.25 14.04 -30.49
CA LEU A 37 -1.49 14.83 -31.46
C LEU A 37 -0.04 15.05 -30.99
N ALA A 38 0.17 15.37 -29.71
CA ALA A 38 1.51 15.49 -29.14
C ALA A 38 2.30 14.18 -29.25
N ARG A 39 1.68 13.03 -28.91
CA ARG A 39 2.31 11.70 -28.99
C ARG A 39 2.61 11.25 -30.41
N ALA A 40 1.74 11.53 -31.38
CA ALA A 40 1.95 11.19 -32.78
C ALA A 40 3.16 11.95 -33.35
N MET A 41 3.30 13.24 -33.03
CA MET A 41 4.43 14.05 -33.48
C MET A 41 5.76 13.64 -32.83
N ASP A 42 5.73 13.24 -31.55
CA ASP A 42 6.91 12.76 -30.84
C ASP A 42 7.39 11.40 -31.39
N GLY A 43 6.45 10.55 -31.81
CA GLY A 43 6.71 9.29 -32.52
C GLY A 43 7.33 9.50 -33.90
N SER A 44 6.82 10.47 -34.68
CA SER A 44 7.36 10.81 -36.00
C SER A 44 8.77 11.40 -35.94
N SER A 45 9.07 12.23 -34.93
CA SER A 45 10.41 12.80 -34.70
C SER A 45 11.44 11.71 -34.37
N ARG A 46 11.05 10.70 -33.57
CA ARG A 46 11.89 9.55 -33.23
C ARG A 46 12.10 8.59 -34.42
N MET A 47 11.09 8.40 -35.28
CA MET A 47 11.26 7.63 -36.52
C MET A 47 12.19 8.33 -37.51
N LEU A 48 12.07 9.64 -37.68
CA LEU A 48 12.92 10.43 -38.58
C LEU A 48 14.38 10.40 -38.13
N LYS A 49 14.61 10.52 -36.81
CA LYS A 49 15.95 10.42 -36.21
C LYS A 49 16.58 9.05 -36.43
N ARG A 50 15.83 7.95 -36.23
CA ARG A 50 16.33 6.59 -36.53
C ARG A 50 16.60 6.36 -38.01
N HIS A 51 15.82 6.97 -38.89
CA HIS A 51 16.02 6.82 -40.34
C HIS A 51 17.24 7.62 -40.84
N LEU A 52 17.51 8.79 -40.24
CA LEU A 52 18.71 9.59 -40.50
C LEU A 52 19.97 8.93 -39.92
N GLU A 53 19.88 8.35 -38.72
CA GLU A 53 20.97 7.59 -38.09
C GLU A 53 21.27 6.31 -38.88
N SER A 54 20.26 5.61 -39.41
CA SER A 54 20.49 4.41 -40.24
C SER A 54 21.07 4.72 -41.62
N GLN A 55 20.99 5.98 -42.09
CA GLN A 55 21.60 6.39 -43.36
C GLN A 55 23.05 6.85 -43.20
N GLN A 56 23.52 7.15 -41.98
CA GLN A 56 24.91 7.57 -41.73
C GLN A 56 25.90 6.41 -41.58
N ASP A 57 25.44 5.19 -41.27
CA ASP A 57 26.32 4.02 -41.08
C ASP A 57 26.63 3.22 -42.36
N THR A 58 26.23 3.72 -43.53
CA THR A 58 26.59 3.14 -44.82
C THR A 58 27.33 4.17 -45.65
N VAL A 59 28.68 4.16 -45.55
CA VAL A 59 29.70 4.43 -46.59
C VAL A 59 30.97 4.95 -45.91
N VAL A 60 31.95 4.06 -45.70
CA VAL A 60 33.37 4.43 -45.69
C VAL A 60 34.14 3.37 -46.50
N GLY A 61 34.51 3.77 -47.72
CA GLY A 61 35.51 3.13 -48.56
C GLY A 61 36.27 4.24 -49.31
N PRO A 62 37.62 4.20 -49.37
CA PRO A 62 38.43 5.39 -49.65
C PRO A 62 38.80 5.54 -51.13
N LEU A 63 39.08 6.78 -51.56
CA LEU A 63 39.96 7.26 -52.68
C LEU A 63 39.58 8.73 -52.92
N GLY A 64 40.42 9.75 -52.69
CA GLY A 64 41.55 10.17 -53.53
C GLY A 64 41.28 11.62 -54.03
N PRO A 65 42.25 12.55 -54.09
CA PRO A 65 41.97 13.97 -54.35
C PRO A 65 42.29 14.38 -55.80
N SER A 66 41.40 15.11 -56.48
CA SER A 66 41.79 16.14 -57.46
C SER A 66 40.63 17.02 -57.93
N GLU A 67 40.89 18.31 -57.89
CA GLU A 67 40.64 19.39 -58.87
C GLU A 67 39.24 19.74 -59.45
N SER A 68 39.03 21.06 -59.39
CA SER A 68 38.13 21.98 -60.09
C SER A 68 37.67 21.62 -61.51
N THR A 69 36.43 22.03 -61.87
CA THR A 69 36.09 22.86 -63.05
C THR A 69 34.61 23.31 -63.01
N GLU A 70 34.39 24.49 -63.57
CA GLU A 70 33.21 25.38 -63.66
C GLU A 70 31.94 24.88 -64.38
N MET A 71 30.84 25.58 -64.03
CA MET A 71 29.69 26.04 -64.84
C MET A 71 28.92 25.07 -65.76
N VAL A 72 27.58 25.05 -65.63
CA VAL A 72 26.61 25.81 -66.46
C VAL A 72 25.18 25.40 -66.07
N VAL A 73 24.30 26.40 -66.06
CA VAL A 73 22.87 26.41 -65.76
C VAL A 73 22.05 25.92 -66.96
N GLU A 74 20.95 25.19 -66.68
CA GLU A 74 19.67 25.02 -67.41
C GLU A 74 19.25 23.53 -67.29
N GLY A 75 18.04 23.13 -66.92
CA GLY A 75 16.78 23.77 -66.56
C GLY A 75 15.75 22.63 -66.42
N GLY A 76 14.76 22.81 -65.53
CA GLY A 76 13.52 22.00 -65.57
C GLY A 76 13.23 21.14 -64.34
N SER A 77 12.25 21.58 -63.56
CA SER A 77 11.00 20.85 -63.28
C SER A 77 10.52 21.07 -61.85
N CYS A 78 9.35 21.69 -61.76
CA CYS A 78 8.54 21.88 -60.56
C CYS A 78 8.38 20.58 -59.76
N GLY A 79 8.52 20.70 -58.44
CA GLY A 79 8.28 19.63 -57.48
C GLY A 79 8.30 20.16 -56.05
N SER A 80 7.58 21.24 -55.78
CA SER A 80 7.32 21.72 -54.42
C SER A 80 6.24 20.82 -53.80
N ASP A 81 6.65 19.93 -52.90
CA ASP A 81 5.73 19.15 -52.06
C ASP A 81 5.49 19.95 -50.77
N PRO A 82 4.34 20.62 -50.58
CA PRO A 82 4.11 21.52 -49.45
C PRO A 82 3.70 20.80 -48.15
N LEU A 83 3.81 19.46 -48.09
CA LEU A 83 3.31 18.64 -46.98
C LEU A 83 4.34 18.36 -45.87
N LYS A 84 5.44 19.11 -45.79
CA LYS A 84 6.53 18.87 -44.81
C LYS A 84 6.84 20.04 -43.86
N ALA A 85 5.87 20.91 -43.60
CA ALA A 85 5.99 21.91 -42.53
C ALA A 85 5.19 21.48 -41.30
N GLY A 86 5.88 21.07 -40.24
CA GLY A 86 5.28 20.82 -38.93
C GLY A 86 4.82 22.13 -38.29
N LEU A 87 3.61 22.14 -37.73
CA LEU A 87 3.06 23.29 -37.02
C LEU A 87 3.92 23.63 -35.79
N SER A 88 4.32 24.90 -35.66
CA SER A 88 4.97 25.37 -34.42
C SER A 88 3.99 25.36 -33.24
N GLY A 89 4.51 25.16 -32.02
CA GLY A 89 3.70 25.15 -30.79
C GLY A 89 2.81 26.39 -30.59
N HIS A 90 3.23 27.55 -31.12
CA HIS A 90 2.45 28.79 -31.08
C HIS A 90 1.24 28.78 -32.02
N CYS A 91 1.30 28.09 -33.17
CA CYS A 91 0.16 27.96 -34.08
C CYS A 91 -0.97 27.13 -33.44
N LEU A 92 -0.62 26.14 -32.62
CA LEU A 92 -1.58 25.26 -31.93
C LEU A 92 -2.26 25.96 -30.75
N SER A 93 -1.55 26.84 -30.04
CA SER A 93 -2.15 27.71 -29.01
C SER A 93 -3.16 28.69 -29.61
N ALA A 94 -2.91 29.19 -30.84
CA ALA A 94 -3.82 30.08 -31.54
C ALA A 94 -5.11 29.36 -31.98
N VAL A 95 -5.03 28.12 -32.49
CA VAL A 95 -6.22 27.31 -32.84
C VAL A 95 -7.10 27.02 -31.62
N ALA A 96 -6.48 26.84 -30.44
CA ALA A 96 -7.19 26.59 -29.18
C ALA A 96 -7.96 27.81 -28.64
N LEU A 97 -7.67 29.03 -29.11
CA LEU A 97 -8.35 30.26 -28.70
C LEU A 97 -9.64 30.55 -29.48
N PHE A 98 -9.93 29.80 -30.56
CA PHE A 98 -11.06 30.07 -31.47
C PHE A 98 -12.32 29.23 -31.20
N LEU A 99 -12.35 28.41 -30.16
CA LEU A 99 -13.58 27.71 -29.73
C LEU A 99 -14.09 28.35 -28.45
N SER A 100 -15.27 28.98 -28.56
CA SER A 100 -15.91 29.55 -27.39
C SER A 100 -16.43 28.43 -26.49
N LEU A 101 -16.28 28.58 -25.17
CA LEU A 101 -16.81 27.62 -24.19
C LEU A 101 -18.32 27.33 -24.38
N PRO A 102 -19.16 28.32 -24.79
CA PRO A 102 -20.56 28.07 -25.13
C PRO A 102 -20.78 27.10 -26.30
N GLU A 103 -20.04 27.22 -27.42
CA GLU A 103 -20.14 26.27 -28.55
C GLU A 103 -19.73 24.84 -28.15
N LEU A 104 -18.79 24.73 -27.20
CA LEU A 104 -18.31 23.45 -26.64
C LEU A 104 -19.38 22.76 -25.77
N LEU A 105 -20.23 23.54 -25.11
CA LEU A 105 -21.32 23.04 -24.28
C LEU A 105 -22.57 22.73 -25.12
N GLU A 106 -22.83 23.50 -26.19
CA GLU A 106 -23.96 23.29 -27.11
C GLU A 106 -23.84 21.98 -27.90
N VAL A 107 -22.62 21.61 -28.35
CA VAL A 107 -22.35 20.31 -29.02
C VAL A 107 -22.50 19.13 -28.07
N ARG A 108 -22.25 19.33 -26.77
CA ARG A 108 -22.39 18.28 -25.75
C ARG A 108 -23.85 18.10 -25.32
N ALA A 109 -24.63 19.19 -25.28
CA ALA A 109 -26.06 19.15 -25.00
C ALA A 109 -26.86 18.49 -26.14
N SER A 110 -26.41 18.63 -27.39
CA SER A 110 -27.06 18.06 -28.57
C SER A 110 -26.69 16.60 -28.86
N GLY A 111 -25.66 16.04 -28.22
CA GLY A 111 -25.22 14.65 -28.37
C GLY A 111 -25.88 13.63 -27.42
N CYS A 112 -26.73 14.06 -26.49
CA CYS A 112 -27.38 13.18 -25.51
C CYS A 112 -28.78 12.68 -25.94
N ALA A 113 -29.17 12.86 -27.20
CA ALA A 113 -30.48 12.42 -27.69
C ALA A 113 -30.36 11.65 -29.00
N GLN A 114 -29.82 10.43 -28.97
CA GLN A 114 -30.06 9.38 -29.97
C GLN A 114 -29.38 8.07 -29.56
N ASP A 115 -30.15 7.15 -28.97
CA ASP A 115 -30.12 5.71 -29.28
C ASP A 115 -31.26 5.02 -28.52
N ASP A 116 -32.47 5.20 -29.05
CA ASP A 116 -33.60 4.31 -28.86
C ASP A 116 -34.44 4.39 -30.14
N GLN A 117 -34.18 3.50 -31.10
CA GLN A 117 -35.17 2.79 -31.95
C GLN A 117 -34.56 2.19 -33.21
N GLN A 118 -34.53 0.86 -33.26
CA GLN A 118 -35.05 0.10 -34.41
C GLN A 118 -35.51 -1.28 -33.91
N ASP A 119 -36.79 -1.39 -33.53
CA ASP A 119 -37.67 -2.48 -34.01
C ASP A 119 -39.15 -2.10 -33.82
N ASP A 120 -39.98 -2.57 -34.74
CA ASP A 120 -41.26 -1.98 -35.14
C ASP A 120 -42.48 -2.26 -34.22
N GLY A 121 -43.34 -1.23 -34.12
CA GLY A 121 -44.80 -1.42 -34.25
C GLY A 121 -45.64 -1.46 -32.97
N PHE A 122 -46.29 -0.33 -32.63
CA PHE A 122 -47.76 -0.17 -32.61
C PHE A 122 -48.16 1.22 -32.06
N LYS A 123 -49.19 1.82 -32.68
CA LYS A 123 -49.77 3.14 -32.39
C LYS A 123 -50.33 3.25 -30.96
N GLN A 124 -50.13 4.39 -30.29
CA GLN A 124 -51.23 5.22 -29.76
C GLN A 124 -50.76 6.59 -29.24
N LYS A 125 -51.56 7.61 -29.55
CA LYS A 125 -51.50 9.01 -29.11
C LYS A 125 -51.51 9.14 -27.58
N LYS A 126 -50.74 10.09 -27.05
CA LYS A 126 -51.25 11.10 -26.09
C LYS A 126 -50.30 12.29 -25.96
N GLU A 127 -50.87 13.47 -26.19
CA GLU A 127 -50.34 14.79 -25.88
C GLU A 127 -50.06 14.90 -24.36
N HIS A 128 -49.01 15.63 -23.96
CA HIS A 128 -49.11 16.64 -22.90
C HIS A 128 -47.91 17.61 -22.90
N ASP A 129 -48.27 18.85 -22.64
CA ASP A 129 -47.55 20.11 -22.61
C ASP A 129 -46.55 20.25 -21.44
N ASN A 130 -45.36 20.76 -21.76
CA ASN A 130 -44.67 21.94 -21.22
C ASN A 130 -44.45 22.23 -19.72
N THR A 131 -43.18 22.63 -19.48
CA THR A 131 -42.68 23.83 -18.73
C THR A 131 -42.31 23.77 -17.24
N ALA A 132 -41.16 24.43 -16.99
CA ALA A 132 -40.64 25.07 -15.77
C ALA A 132 -39.49 24.34 -15.04
N TYR A 133 -38.26 24.86 -15.17
CA TYR A 133 -37.43 25.44 -14.09
C TYR A 133 -36.00 25.72 -14.61
N GLU A 134 -35.77 26.96 -15.07
CA GLU A 134 -34.46 27.61 -15.06
C GLU A 134 -34.60 28.80 -14.10
N GLU A 135 -33.85 28.84 -13.00
CA GLU A 135 -33.38 30.06 -12.33
C GLU A 135 -32.58 29.72 -11.06
N THR A 136 -31.37 30.28 -10.99
CA THR A 136 -30.60 30.77 -9.81
C THR A 136 -29.14 30.33 -9.83
N ALA A 137 -28.31 31.14 -10.49
CA ALA A 137 -26.90 31.28 -10.20
C ALA A 137 -26.66 32.78 -9.98
N ASP A 138 -26.51 33.18 -8.72
CA ASP A 138 -25.84 34.41 -8.28
C ASP A 138 -25.67 34.33 -6.76
N VAL A 139 -24.42 34.15 -6.29
CA VAL A 139 -24.05 34.32 -4.88
C VAL A 139 -22.84 35.23 -4.83
N ASP A 140 -23.08 36.44 -4.34
CA ASP A 140 -22.10 37.47 -4.06
C ASP A 140 -21.04 36.99 -3.07
N LYS A 141 -19.79 37.35 -3.36
CA LYS A 141 -18.62 37.19 -2.48
C LYS A 141 -18.32 38.54 -1.83
N GLU A 142 -18.75 38.72 -0.60
CA GLU A 142 -18.10 39.58 0.40
C GLU A 142 -18.80 39.34 1.75
N LYS A 143 -18.21 38.50 2.60
CA LYS A 143 -18.62 38.41 4.01
C LYS A 143 -18.01 39.57 4.77
N THR A 144 -18.81 40.29 5.54
CA THR A 144 -18.36 41.42 6.36
C THR A 144 -17.57 40.92 7.58
N GLN A 145 -16.63 41.74 8.07
CA GLN A 145 -15.80 41.43 9.24
C GLN A 145 -16.64 41.08 10.49
N GLU A 146 -17.86 41.60 10.60
CA GLU A 146 -18.81 41.26 11.66
C GLU A 146 -19.24 39.79 11.65
N GLU A 147 -19.40 39.16 10.48
CA GLU A 147 -19.76 37.74 10.37
C GLU A 147 -18.60 36.82 10.78
N ILE A 148 -17.35 37.28 10.57
CA ILE A 148 -16.14 36.57 11.00
C ILE A 148 -16.01 36.63 12.52
N ASP A 149 -16.26 37.82 13.10
CA ASP A 149 -16.17 38.02 14.55
C ASP A 149 -17.31 37.28 15.30
N GLU A 150 -18.49 37.14 14.68
CA GLU A 150 -19.61 36.34 15.21
C GLU A 150 -19.34 34.83 15.10
N ALA A 151 -18.70 34.36 14.03
CA ALA A 151 -18.25 32.97 13.91
C ALA A 151 -17.15 32.61 14.93
N LEU A 152 -16.24 33.56 15.24
CA LEU A 152 -15.18 33.37 16.23
C LEU A 152 -15.70 33.36 17.68
N LYS A 153 -16.83 34.02 17.97
CA LYS A 153 -17.49 33.94 19.29
C LYS A 153 -18.09 32.56 19.59
N GLY A 154 -18.37 31.76 18.57
CA GLY A 154 -18.88 30.39 18.71
C GLY A 154 -17.80 29.33 18.98
N LEU A 155 -16.52 29.67 18.80
CA LEU A 155 -15.39 28.76 19.00
C LEU A 155 -14.79 28.97 20.39
N ASN A 156 -14.76 27.89 21.19
CA ASN A 156 -14.16 27.86 22.51
C ASN A 156 -12.62 27.86 22.39
N ILE A 157 -12.05 29.01 22.02
CA ILE A 157 -10.62 29.23 21.89
C ILE A 157 -10.04 29.46 23.30
N SER A 158 -8.94 28.76 23.64
CA SER A 158 -8.29 28.92 24.94
C SER A 158 -7.73 30.34 25.12
N ASP A 159 -7.71 30.82 26.37
CA ASP A 159 -7.22 32.17 26.69
C ASP A 159 -5.73 32.38 26.32
N ASP A 160 -4.97 31.29 26.21
CA ASP A 160 -3.57 31.33 25.76
C ASP A 160 -3.46 31.68 24.27
N LEU A 161 -4.36 31.18 23.42
CA LEU A 161 -4.37 31.53 22.00
C LEU A 161 -4.83 32.98 21.78
N ARG A 162 -5.77 33.49 22.61
CA ARG A 162 -6.15 34.91 22.60
C ARG A 162 -4.97 35.81 22.97
N ARG A 163 -4.17 35.41 23.95
CA ARG A 163 -2.99 36.16 24.37
C ARG A 163 -1.94 36.20 23.26
N ALA A 164 -1.66 35.06 22.63
CA ALA A 164 -0.73 34.98 21.50
C ALA A 164 -1.18 35.83 20.30
N LEU A 165 -2.48 35.87 20.00
CA LEU A 165 -3.05 36.71 18.94
C LEU A 165 -2.94 38.22 19.25
N GLN A 166 -3.17 38.61 20.51
CA GLN A 166 -2.98 40.00 20.94
C GLN A 166 -1.52 40.44 20.90
N GLU A 167 -0.60 39.56 21.30
CA GLU A 167 0.84 39.82 21.20
C GLU A 167 1.23 39.98 19.72
N ALA A 168 0.81 39.08 18.84
CA ALA A 168 1.09 39.16 17.40
C ALA A 168 0.57 40.46 16.74
N GLN A 169 -0.60 40.96 17.14
CA GLN A 169 -1.14 42.23 16.64
C GLN A 169 -0.31 43.46 17.05
N GLN A 170 0.38 43.41 18.20
CA GLN A 170 1.20 44.54 18.65
C GLN A 170 2.46 44.73 17.80
N TRP A 171 2.97 43.68 17.16
CA TRP A 171 4.17 43.71 16.31
C TRP A 171 3.89 44.07 14.84
N GLN A 172 2.62 44.12 14.43
CA GLN A 172 2.21 44.36 13.04
C GLN A 172 2.75 45.68 12.41
N PRO A 173 2.83 46.82 13.13
CA PRO A 173 3.38 48.07 12.58
C PRO A 173 4.90 48.02 12.32
N GLU A 174 5.62 47.15 13.00
CA GLU A 174 7.07 46.99 12.84
C GLU A 174 7.39 46.05 11.67
N VAL A 175 6.56 45.03 11.45
CA VAL A 175 6.60 44.14 10.26
C VAL A 175 6.38 44.92 8.96
N GLU A 176 5.53 45.95 8.99
CA GLU A 176 5.27 46.79 7.82
C GLU A 176 6.46 47.68 7.41
N ARG A 177 7.46 47.88 8.28
CA ARG A 177 8.61 48.77 8.00
C ARG A 177 9.83 48.05 7.41
N LEU A 178 9.77 46.73 7.18
CA LEU A 178 10.91 45.92 6.78
C LEU A 178 11.07 45.75 5.24
N PRO A 179 12.30 45.50 4.74
CA PRO A 179 12.54 45.14 3.34
C PRO A 179 11.82 43.85 2.92
N GLY A 180 11.38 43.77 1.66
CA GLY A 180 10.51 42.68 1.16
C GLY A 180 11.00 41.25 1.40
N ALA A 181 12.32 41.00 1.44
CA ALA A 181 12.88 39.66 1.67
C ALA A 181 12.70 39.13 3.12
N LEU A 182 12.35 40.00 4.08
CA LEU A 182 12.11 39.62 5.48
C LEU A 182 10.61 39.51 5.82
N ARG A 183 9.71 40.02 4.97
CA ARG A 183 8.26 39.91 5.16
C ARG A 183 7.71 38.50 4.87
N ASP A 184 8.44 37.69 4.12
CA ASP A 184 8.01 36.36 3.68
C ASP A 184 8.50 35.22 4.60
N LYS A 185 9.17 35.52 5.72
CA LYS A 185 9.65 34.52 6.69
C LYS A 185 8.65 34.30 7.82
N ASP A 186 8.66 33.09 8.40
CA ASP A 186 7.88 32.77 9.59
C ASP A 186 8.26 33.70 10.77
N PRO A 187 7.31 34.20 11.59
CA PRO A 187 7.59 35.10 12.71
C PRO A 187 8.61 34.55 13.72
N THR A 188 8.71 33.23 13.86
CA THR A 188 9.68 32.56 14.75
C THR A 188 11.08 32.63 14.16
N GLU A 189 11.22 32.36 12.86
CA GLU A 189 12.49 32.51 12.13
C GLU A 189 12.99 33.96 12.16
N PHE A 190 12.06 34.91 12.10
CA PHE A 190 12.36 36.34 12.16
C PHE A 190 12.85 36.78 13.55
N ALA A 191 12.18 36.36 14.62
CA ALA A 191 12.57 36.68 15.99
C ALA A 191 13.94 36.10 16.37
N ILE A 192 14.24 34.88 15.91
CA ILE A 192 15.53 34.22 16.13
C ILE A 192 16.64 34.93 15.33
N ALA A 193 16.40 35.29 14.07
CA ALA A 193 17.39 35.98 13.23
C ALA A 193 17.74 37.39 13.73
N ILE A 194 16.77 38.15 14.25
CA ILE A 194 17.03 39.44 14.91
C ILE A 194 17.93 39.23 16.12
N ARG A 195 17.58 38.28 17.00
CA ARG A 195 18.35 38.00 18.21
C ARG A 195 19.78 37.55 17.90
N LEU A 196 19.98 36.65 16.93
CA LEU A 196 21.30 36.22 16.45
C LEU A 196 22.15 37.40 15.91
N SER A 197 21.52 38.39 15.27
CA SER A 197 22.23 39.57 14.76
C SER A 197 22.66 40.53 15.88
N GLU A 198 21.89 40.62 16.97
CA GLU A 198 22.23 41.38 18.18
C GLU A 198 23.39 40.72 18.96
N MET A 199 23.52 39.38 18.90
CA MET A 199 24.60 38.63 19.54
C MET A 199 26.00 38.90 18.95
N LYS A 200 26.12 39.16 17.64
CA LYS A 200 27.43 39.45 17.01
C LYS A 200 28.00 40.83 17.36
N GLY A 201 27.19 41.72 17.95
CA GLY A 201 27.57 43.11 18.22
C GLY A 201 28.03 43.42 19.65
N SER A 202 27.80 42.53 20.62
CA SER A 202 28.03 42.84 22.04
C SER A 202 29.24 42.11 22.62
N GLN A 203 30.25 42.86 23.05
CA GLN A 203 31.28 42.36 23.97
C GLN A 203 30.64 42.22 25.35
N GLY A 204 29.93 41.10 25.57
CA GLY A 204 29.04 40.90 26.70
C GLY A 204 29.75 40.80 28.05
N SER A 205 29.18 41.47 29.04
CA SER A 205 29.49 41.35 30.45
C SER A 205 29.16 39.94 30.98
N PRO A 206 29.64 39.53 32.17
CA PRO A 206 29.35 38.20 32.74
C PRO A 206 27.86 37.86 32.87
N SER A 207 26.97 38.85 33.00
CA SER A 207 25.52 38.64 32.99
C SER A 207 24.97 38.28 31.60
N ASP A 208 25.62 38.77 30.54
CA ASP A 208 25.22 38.47 29.16
C ASP A 208 25.57 37.00 28.84
N LEU A 209 26.75 36.52 29.29
CA LEU A 209 27.14 35.10 29.24
C LEU A 209 26.16 34.16 29.93
N GLN A 210 25.59 34.57 31.05
CA GLN A 210 24.59 33.75 31.76
C GLN A 210 23.24 33.72 31.03
N ASN A 211 22.82 34.83 30.43
CA ASN A 211 21.63 34.86 29.57
C ASN A 211 21.83 34.05 28.27
N TYR A 212 23.04 34.07 27.71
CA TYR A 212 23.41 33.24 26.55
C TYR A 212 23.30 31.75 26.86
N GLN A 213 23.78 31.33 28.04
CA GLN A 213 23.68 29.94 28.49
C GLN A 213 22.21 29.49 28.64
N ILE A 214 21.36 30.30 29.29
CA ILE A 214 19.94 29.95 29.50
C ILE A 214 19.21 29.82 28.15
N MET A 215 19.46 30.73 27.21
CA MET A 215 18.81 30.70 25.90
C MET A 215 19.32 29.55 25.02
N ALA A 216 20.61 29.23 25.06
CA ALA A 216 21.16 28.06 24.38
C ALA A 216 20.57 26.76 24.95
N GLU A 217 20.39 26.67 26.27
CA GLU A 217 19.72 25.55 26.92
C GLU A 217 18.25 25.43 26.48
N GLU A 218 17.53 26.54 26.33
CA GLU A 218 16.13 26.56 25.85
C GLU A 218 16.01 26.16 24.37
N LEU A 219 16.88 26.67 23.50
CA LEU A 219 16.93 26.28 22.08
C LEU A 219 17.32 24.81 21.91
N LEU A 220 18.28 24.30 22.70
CA LEU A 220 18.65 22.89 22.71
C LEU A 220 17.53 21.99 23.26
N ALA A 221 16.70 22.49 24.18
CA ALA A 221 15.51 21.79 24.65
C ALA A 221 14.43 21.73 23.55
N GLN A 222 14.11 22.86 22.91
CA GLN A 222 13.15 22.91 21.80
C GLN A 222 13.61 22.08 20.59
N ALA A 223 14.92 22.08 20.33
CA ALA A 223 15.57 21.22 19.35
C ALA A 223 15.38 19.73 19.65
N LYS A 224 15.61 19.32 20.90
CA LYS A 224 15.42 17.94 21.35
C LYS A 224 13.98 17.47 21.14
N ASP A 225 13.02 18.38 21.33
CA ASP A 225 11.59 18.11 21.18
C ASP A 225 11.12 18.18 19.71
N GLY A 226 12.01 18.54 18.77
CA GLY A 226 11.76 18.48 17.32
C GLY A 226 10.92 19.64 16.78
N ILE A 227 10.88 20.76 17.49
CA ILE A 227 10.07 21.93 17.13
C ILE A 227 10.77 22.80 16.07
N LEU A 228 12.10 22.77 16.01
CA LEU A 228 12.90 23.67 15.19
C LEU A 228 13.15 23.12 13.76
N PRO A 229 13.04 23.97 12.71
CA PRO A 229 13.54 23.67 11.38
C PRO A 229 15.04 23.28 11.40
N SER A 230 15.43 22.37 10.50
CA SER A 230 16.80 21.84 10.42
C SER A 230 17.89 22.90 10.29
N GLN A 231 17.61 24.00 9.59
CA GLN A 231 18.55 25.13 9.43
C GLN A 231 18.80 25.84 10.76
N ILE A 232 17.75 26.08 11.56
CA ILE A 232 17.87 26.70 12.88
C ILE A 232 18.59 25.75 13.82
N LEU A 233 18.24 24.47 13.78
CA LEU A 233 18.89 23.44 14.57
C LEU A 233 20.39 23.34 14.26
N ARG A 234 20.77 23.45 12.98
CA ARG A 234 22.17 23.46 12.56
C ARG A 234 22.92 24.65 13.16
N THR A 235 22.39 25.86 13.00
CA THR A 235 23.02 27.07 13.56
C THR A 235 23.11 26.98 15.08
N ALA A 236 22.07 26.50 15.77
CA ALA A 236 22.09 26.33 17.22
C ALA A 236 23.15 25.31 17.68
N VAL A 237 23.33 24.21 16.95
CA VAL A 237 24.38 23.21 17.24
C VAL A 237 25.77 23.79 16.96
N GLU A 238 25.97 24.47 15.83
CA GLU A 238 27.25 25.11 15.48
C GLU A 238 27.66 26.17 16.53
N GLU A 239 26.72 27.01 16.97
CA GLU A 239 26.99 27.99 18.03
C GLU A 239 27.24 27.32 19.39
N ALA A 240 26.46 26.30 19.75
CA ALA A 240 26.69 25.57 21.00
C ALA A 240 28.05 24.83 21.01
N GLU A 241 28.50 24.31 19.87
CA GLU A 241 29.84 23.74 19.71
C GLU A 241 30.95 24.79 19.90
N GLU A 242 30.75 26.01 19.42
CA GLU A 242 31.72 27.11 19.55
C GLU A 242 31.82 27.62 20.99
N TRP A 243 30.68 27.83 21.64
CA TRP A 243 30.63 28.55 22.92
C TRP A 243 30.60 27.63 24.14
N ALA A 244 30.14 26.39 24.01
CA ALA A 244 29.94 25.50 25.14
C ALA A 244 29.87 24.00 24.76
N ALA A 245 30.98 23.50 24.22
CA ALA A 245 31.14 22.10 23.79
C ALA A 245 30.88 21.04 24.88
N GLU A 246 30.90 21.41 26.16
CA GLU A 246 30.67 20.50 27.28
C GLU A 246 29.19 20.30 27.65
N PHE A 247 28.25 20.98 26.99
CA PHE A 247 26.83 20.86 27.33
C PHE A 247 26.31 19.43 27.16
N PRO A 248 25.72 18.81 28.21
CA PRO A 248 25.16 17.46 28.13
C PRO A 248 24.09 17.30 27.03
N GLN A 249 23.37 18.37 26.72
CA GLN A 249 22.29 18.42 25.73
C GLN A 249 22.81 18.49 24.29
N LEU A 250 24.05 18.94 24.07
CA LEU A 250 24.63 19.13 22.73
C LEU A 250 24.65 17.82 21.94
N LYS A 251 25.02 16.70 22.58
CA LYS A 251 24.99 15.37 21.94
C LYS A 251 23.59 14.96 21.48
N GLY A 252 22.56 15.35 22.25
CA GLY A 252 21.16 15.10 21.89
C GLY A 252 20.74 15.92 20.67
N ALA A 253 21.10 17.20 20.65
CA ALA A 253 20.82 18.10 19.53
C ALA A 253 21.57 17.71 18.25
N GLN A 254 22.85 17.34 18.34
CA GLN A 254 23.65 16.80 17.22
C GLN A 254 23.00 15.55 16.62
N LYS A 255 22.56 14.60 17.46
CA LYS A 255 21.87 13.40 16.99
C LYS A 255 20.56 13.74 16.30
N ARG A 256 19.81 14.72 16.82
CA ARG A 256 18.56 15.17 16.20
C ARG A 256 18.82 15.90 14.89
N LEU A 257 19.84 16.74 14.82
CA LEU A 257 20.26 17.44 13.61
C LEU A 257 20.57 16.44 12.50
N ALA A 258 21.39 15.43 12.79
CA ALA A 258 21.72 14.37 11.83
C ALA A 258 20.47 13.64 11.32
N MET A 259 19.45 13.44 12.18
CA MET A 259 18.18 12.83 11.79
C MET A 259 17.36 13.75 10.86
N GLU A 260 17.23 15.04 11.20
CA GLU A 260 16.49 16.01 10.37
C GLU A 260 17.19 16.28 9.03
N GLU A 261 18.52 16.32 8.99
CA GLU A 261 19.27 16.43 7.73
C GLU A 261 19.04 15.21 6.82
N LYS A 262 18.95 14.01 7.41
CA LYS A 262 18.60 12.79 6.67
C LYS A 262 17.17 12.89 6.11
N LYS A 263 16.21 13.40 6.89
CA LYS A 263 14.84 13.66 6.44
C LYS A 263 14.80 14.69 5.31
N ASP A 264 15.52 15.79 5.41
CA ASP A 264 15.57 16.83 4.37
C ASP A 264 16.21 16.34 3.06
N ALA A 265 17.26 15.52 3.15
CA ALA A 265 17.82 14.86 1.99
C ALA A 265 16.79 13.94 1.32
N ALA A 266 16.02 13.16 2.10
CA ALA A 266 14.96 12.31 1.57
C ALA A 266 13.80 13.11 0.95
N ARG A 267 13.36 14.21 1.58
CA ARG A 267 12.36 15.15 1.02
C ARG A 267 12.83 15.71 -0.33
N THR A 268 14.11 16.07 -0.42
CA THR A 268 14.70 16.59 -1.66
C THR A 268 14.71 15.53 -2.76
N LYS A 269 15.08 14.28 -2.44
CA LYS A 269 14.99 13.15 -3.38
C LYS A 269 13.56 12.89 -3.85
N LEU A 270 12.57 12.91 -2.95
CA LEU A 270 11.15 12.75 -3.30
C LEU A 270 10.68 13.83 -4.28
N ARG A 271 10.99 15.11 -4.01
CA ARG A 271 10.65 16.21 -4.93
C ARG A 271 11.35 16.08 -6.29
N GLY A 272 12.60 15.61 -6.31
CA GLY A 272 13.35 15.35 -7.54
C GLY A 272 12.71 14.24 -8.38
N ALA A 273 12.43 13.10 -7.77
CA ALA A 273 11.82 11.95 -8.43
C ALA A 273 10.39 12.24 -8.94
N LEU A 274 9.61 13.02 -8.18
CA LEU A 274 8.29 13.46 -8.63
C LEU A 274 8.36 14.33 -9.90
N LYS A 275 9.43 15.12 -10.08
CA LYS A 275 9.63 15.93 -11.29
C LYS A 275 10.07 15.09 -12.49
N SER A 276 10.87 14.05 -12.30
CA SER A 276 11.31 13.19 -13.41
C SER A 276 10.20 12.29 -13.93
N SER A 277 9.21 11.97 -13.10
CA SER A 277 8.15 10.99 -13.41
C SER A 277 8.70 9.61 -13.78
N ASP A 278 9.95 9.31 -13.41
CA ASP A 278 10.54 7.99 -13.59
C ASP A 278 10.09 7.06 -12.45
N PRO A 279 9.36 5.96 -12.73
CA PRO A 279 8.89 5.05 -11.69
C PRO A 279 10.03 4.45 -10.85
N ALA A 280 11.23 4.26 -11.41
CA ALA A 280 12.37 3.73 -10.67
C ALA A 280 12.90 4.75 -9.66
N GLU A 281 13.05 6.01 -10.07
CA GLU A 281 13.47 7.10 -9.18
C GLU A 281 12.43 7.37 -8.09
N ILE A 282 11.14 7.33 -8.42
CA ILE A 282 10.05 7.50 -7.44
C ILE A 282 10.08 6.37 -6.41
N ALA A 283 10.23 5.12 -6.83
CA ALA A 283 10.31 3.98 -5.91
C ALA A 283 11.54 4.05 -4.99
N LEU A 284 12.71 4.46 -5.52
CA LEU A 284 13.93 4.67 -4.73
C LEU A 284 13.76 5.83 -3.74
N ALA A 285 13.12 6.92 -4.14
CA ALA A 285 12.87 8.06 -3.26
C ALA A 285 11.91 7.73 -2.12
N ILE A 286 10.85 6.94 -2.37
CA ILE A 286 9.94 6.44 -1.33
C ILE A 286 10.70 5.58 -0.33
N ARG A 287 11.57 4.67 -0.80
CA ARG A 287 12.41 3.85 0.09
C ARG A 287 13.33 4.71 0.96
N SER A 288 14.01 5.69 0.36
CA SER A 288 14.86 6.65 1.08
C SER A 288 14.05 7.47 2.10
N GLY A 289 12.78 7.78 1.82
CA GLY A 289 11.86 8.42 2.75
C GLY A 289 11.57 7.57 3.99
N ARG A 290 11.22 6.30 3.79
CA ARG A 290 10.96 5.34 4.88
C ARG A 290 12.21 5.11 5.75
N GLU A 291 13.37 4.93 5.13
CA GLU A 291 14.66 4.78 5.84
C GLU A 291 15.06 6.03 6.66
N SER A 292 14.52 7.19 6.27
CA SER A 292 14.76 8.45 6.96
C SER A 292 13.64 8.81 7.93
N GLN A 293 12.65 7.93 8.11
CA GLN A 293 11.50 8.15 8.99
C GLN A 293 10.70 9.40 8.60
N LEU A 294 10.50 9.62 7.29
CA LEU A 294 9.48 10.56 6.82
C LEU A 294 8.10 10.02 7.17
N GLU A 295 7.19 10.93 7.47
CA GLU A 295 5.79 10.58 7.75
C GLU A 295 5.08 10.15 6.46
N ASP A 296 4.07 9.29 6.58
CA ASP A 296 3.34 8.75 5.43
C ASP A 296 2.73 9.85 4.55
N TRP A 297 2.27 10.95 5.15
CA TRP A 297 1.70 12.08 4.41
C TRP A 297 2.72 12.79 3.52
N GLU A 298 4.02 12.78 3.87
CA GLU A 298 5.10 13.35 3.06
C GLU A 298 5.42 12.46 1.85
N MET A 299 5.23 11.14 1.98
CA MET A 299 5.50 10.16 0.93
C MET A 299 4.30 9.92 0.01
N ASN A 300 3.08 10.16 0.48
CA ASN A 300 1.81 9.91 -0.22
C ASN A 300 1.77 10.49 -1.66
N PRO A 301 2.25 11.73 -1.94
CA PRO A 301 2.25 12.24 -3.32
C PRO A 301 3.10 11.38 -4.28
N ALA A 302 4.25 10.88 -3.83
CA ALA A 302 5.13 10.01 -4.61
C ALA A 302 4.51 8.63 -4.83
N GLU A 303 3.87 8.06 -3.80
CA GLU A 303 3.15 6.78 -3.91
C GLU A 303 2.00 6.86 -4.92
N ARG A 304 1.19 7.94 -4.88
CA ARG A 304 0.12 8.17 -5.87
C ARG A 304 0.65 8.33 -7.29
N ALA A 305 1.78 9.02 -7.46
CA ALA A 305 2.41 9.19 -8.76
C ALA A 305 2.88 7.84 -9.33
N LEU A 306 3.53 7.02 -8.52
CA LEU A 306 3.97 5.68 -8.91
C LEU A 306 2.79 4.78 -9.30
N ASP A 307 1.70 4.81 -8.53
CA ASP A 307 0.50 4.04 -8.82
C ASP A 307 -0.23 4.53 -10.07
N SER A 308 -0.20 5.84 -10.34
CA SER A 308 -0.70 6.38 -11.62
C SER A 308 0.10 5.84 -12.80
N ILE A 309 1.44 5.86 -12.73
CA ILE A 309 2.32 5.33 -13.78
C ILE A 309 2.07 3.83 -14.01
N ARG A 310 1.93 3.05 -12.94
CA ARG A 310 1.61 1.61 -13.02
C ARG A 310 0.29 1.36 -13.73
N ARG A 311 -0.76 2.12 -13.39
CA ARG A 311 -2.06 2.02 -14.07
C ARG A 311 -1.95 2.36 -15.56
N ASP A 312 -1.20 3.39 -15.92
CA ASP A 312 -0.99 3.77 -17.31
C ASP A 312 -0.21 2.70 -18.09
N MET A 313 0.80 2.08 -17.48
CA MET A 313 1.52 0.94 -18.08
C MET A 313 0.61 -0.25 -18.30
N MET A 314 -0.23 -0.61 -17.31
CA MET A 314 -1.19 -1.72 -17.44
C MET A 314 -2.25 -1.44 -18.50
N ASN A 315 -2.76 -0.21 -18.58
CA ASN A 315 -3.69 0.22 -19.63
C ASN A 315 -3.05 0.14 -21.02
N THR A 316 -1.78 0.54 -21.13
CA THR A 316 -1.00 0.45 -22.38
C THR A 316 -0.79 -1.01 -22.78
N LEU A 317 -0.43 -1.88 -21.83
CA LEU A 317 -0.25 -3.31 -22.07
C LEU A 317 -1.58 -3.97 -22.50
N ALA A 318 -2.69 -3.64 -21.84
CA ALA A 318 -4.02 -4.10 -22.22
C ALA A 318 -4.44 -3.59 -23.61
N GLN A 319 -4.02 -2.37 -24.00
CA GLN A 319 -4.25 -1.86 -25.34
C GLN A 319 -3.40 -2.59 -26.38
N VAL A 320 -2.11 -2.85 -26.10
CA VAL A 320 -1.23 -3.64 -26.97
C VAL A 320 -1.79 -5.05 -27.16
N LEU A 321 -2.23 -5.72 -26.09
CA LEU A 321 -2.84 -7.03 -26.17
C LEU A 321 -4.12 -7.02 -27.02
N ARG A 322 -4.99 -6.01 -26.87
CA ARG A 322 -6.19 -5.85 -27.70
C ARG A 322 -5.83 -5.59 -29.17
N THR A 323 -4.78 -4.82 -29.45
CA THR A 323 -4.30 -4.60 -30.83
C THR A 323 -3.72 -5.88 -31.42
N LEU A 324 -2.92 -6.63 -30.66
CA LEU A 324 -2.38 -7.93 -31.11
C LEU A 324 -3.50 -8.94 -31.40
N GLN A 325 -4.54 -8.97 -30.56
CA GLN A 325 -5.74 -9.79 -30.81
C GLN A 325 -6.48 -9.38 -32.09
N ARG A 326 -6.56 -8.07 -32.39
CA ARG A 326 -7.22 -7.58 -33.62
C ARG A 326 -6.43 -7.83 -34.89
N LEU A 327 -5.11 -8.01 -34.80
CA LEU A 327 -4.25 -8.23 -35.95
C LEU A 327 -4.23 -9.69 -36.43
N ASP A 328 -5.02 -10.58 -35.81
CA ASP A 328 -5.08 -12.02 -36.14
C ASP A 328 -3.68 -12.67 -36.19
N LEU A 329 -2.73 -12.09 -35.45
CA LEU A 329 -1.41 -12.66 -35.29
C LEU A 329 -1.57 -13.97 -34.50
N PRO A 330 -1.04 -15.10 -35.01
CA PRO A 330 -1.16 -16.37 -34.30
C PRO A 330 -0.64 -16.21 -32.88
N LEU A 331 -1.52 -16.39 -31.89
CA LEU A 331 -1.19 -16.35 -30.46
C LEU A 331 -0.03 -17.28 -30.09
N SER A 332 0.27 -18.26 -30.95
CA SER A 332 1.43 -19.16 -30.87
C SER A 332 2.79 -18.46 -30.94
N LEU A 333 2.91 -17.28 -31.54
CA LEU A 333 4.17 -16.50 -31.54
C LEU A 333 4.39 -15.72 -30.23
N CYS A 334 3.32 -15.40 -29.48
CA CYS A 334 3.41 -14.73 -28.18
C CYS A 334 3.49 -15.73 -27.01
N TRP A 335 3.11 -16.99 -27.22
CA TRP A 335 3.00 -18.03 -26.17
C TRP A 335 4.28 -18.82 -25.91
N ASN A 336 5.34 -18.66 -26.71
CA ASN A 336 6.58 -19.43 -26.52
C ASN A 336 7.46 -18.96 -25.35
N TRP A 337 6.99 -18.02 -24.52
CA TRP A 337 7.76 -17.52 -23.38
C TRP A 337 7.26 -17.99 -22.00
N SER A 338 6.12 -18.68 -21.90
CA SER A 338 5.54 -18.95 -20.57
C SER A 338 4.63 -20.17 -20.38
N ALA A 339 4.44 -21.06 -21.35
CA ALA A 339 3.48 -22.16 -21.18
C ALA A 339 4.04 -23.54 -21.57
N ASN A 340 4.45 -24.33 -20.57
CA ASN A 340 4.43 -25.78 -20.67
C ASN A 340 3.72 -26.37 -19.44
N ARG A 341 2.59 -27.04 -19.72
CA ARG A 341 1.82 -28.02 -18.92
C ARG A 341 0.62 -27.55 -18.10
N MET A 342 -0.57 -27.89 -18.61
CA MET A 342 -1.71 -28.44 -17.86
C MET A 342 -2.46 -29.45 -18.74
N PRO A 343 -3.12 -30.46 -18.16
CA PRO A 343 -4.32 -31.03 -18.77
C PRO A 343 -5.55 -30.99 -17.85
N GLN A 344 -6.70 -30.87 -18.50
CA GLN A 344 -8.07 -30.84 -18.00
C GLN A 344 -8.54 -32.16 -17.38
N ALA A 345 -9.48 -32.07 -16.42
CA ALA A 345 -10.60 -33.01 -16.31
C ALA A 345 -11.78 -32.42 -15.50
N ALA A 346 -12.98 -32.65 -16.00
CA ALA A 346 -14.26 -32.21 -15.44
C ALA A 346 -15.02 -33.35 -14.72
N ALA A 347 -16.04 -32.94 -13.96
CA ALA A 347 -17.33 -33.61 -13.67
C ALA A 347 -17.65 -34.08 -12.23
N THR A 348 -18.63 -33.37 -11.66
CA THR A 348 -19.85 -33.82 -10.93
C THR A 348 -19.78 -34.44 -9.52
N GLY A 349 -20.57 -33.85 -8.61
CA GLY A 349 -21.21 -34.55 -7.48
C GLY A 349 -20.93 -33.97 -6.09
N SER A 350 -21.91 -33.23 -5.54
CA SER A 350 -22.10 -32.88 -4.11
C SER A 350 -20.85 -32.43 -3.32
N LYS A 351 -20.54 -31.12 -3.36
CA LYS A 351 -19.36 -30.51 -2.69
C LYS A 351 -19.70 -29.45 -1.63
N SER A 352 -20.86 -29.54 -0.97
CA SER A 352 -21.23 -28.55 0.07
C SER A 352 -20.68 -28.86 1.47
N ALA A 353 -20.04 -30.01 1.68
CA ALA A 353 -19.53 -30.42 3.00
C ALA A 353 -18.01 -30.24 3.21
N ALA A 354 -17.24 -29.89 2.15
CA ALA A 354 -15.77 -29.90 2.19
C ALA A 354 -15.11 -28.50 2.18
N VAL A 355 -15.89 -27.42 2.18
CA VAL A 355 -15.39 -26.04 1.95
C VAL A 355 -15.24 -25.22 3.25
N LEU A 356 -15.56 -25.79 4.42
CA LEU A 356 -15.72 -25.02 5.67
C LEU A 356 -14.62 -25.23 6.74
N SER A 357 -13.59 -26.03 6.46
CA SER A 357 -12.55 -26.42 7.43
C SER A 357 -11.17 -25.82 7.15
N TYR A 358 -11.01 -24.49 7.04
CA TYR A 358 -9.69 -23.90 6.69
C TYR A 358 -9.48 -22.46 7.20
N ARG A 359 -9.69 -22.21 8.50
CA ARG A 359 -9.63 -20.87 9.14
C ARG A 359 -8.33 -20.54 9.93
N ARG A 360 -7.26 -21.36 9.83
CA ARG A 360 -6.09 -21.23 10.73
C ARG A 360 -4.71 -21.35 10.07
N ILE A 361 -4.61 -21.27 8.75
CA ILE A 361 -3.33 -21.48 8.06
C ILE A 361 -2.34 -20.33 8.28
N VAL A 362 -2.80 -19.22 8.85
CA VAL A 362 -1.96 -18.06 9.10
C VAL A 362 -1.02 -18.25 10.30
N VAL A 363 -1.52 -18.57 11.50
CA VAL A 363 -0.68 -18.76 12.70
C VAL A 363 -0.01 -20.14 12.72
N GLU A 364 -0.59 -21.13 12.02
CA GLU A 364 -0.07 -22.50 11.98
C GLU A 364 0.87 -22.78 10.79
N SER A 365 1.08 -21.87 9.82
CA SER A 365 1.99 -22.14 8.69
C SER A 365 3.45 -22.37 9.09
N THR A 366 3.81 -22.06 10.33
CA THR A 366 5.15 -22.29 10.89
C THR A 366 5.25 -23.59 11.69
N ALA A 367 4.11 -24.29 11.87
CA ALA A 367 3.94 -25.50 12.67
C ALA A 367 3.99 -26.81 11.88
N TRP A 368 4.49 -26.79 10.64
CA TRP A 368 4.28 -27.90 9.72
C TRP A 368 5.55 -28.63 9.37
N ALA A 369 5.95 -29.51 10.29
CA ALA A 369 6.53 -30.82 10.04
C ALA A 369 6.71 -31.55 11.38
N ALA A 370 5.80 -32.44 11.73
CA ALA A 370 6.13 -33.58 12.56
C ALA A 370 5.86 -34.82 11.70
N ALA A 371 6.91 -35.49 11.24
CA ALA A 371 6.79 -36.92 11.01
C ALA A 371 6.43 -37.54 12.36
N GLU A 372 5.59 -38.57 12.37
CA GLU A 372 5.30 -39.39 13.56
C GLU A 372 6.60 -40.09 14.01
N ALA A 373 7.54 -39.34 14.60
CA ALA A 373 8.57 -39.90 15.42
C ALA A 373 7.83 -40.44 16.65
N GLY A 374 7.91 -41.76 16.86
CA GLY A 374 7.43 -42.37 18.10
C GLY A 374 8.07 -41.70 19.33
N PRO A 375 7.62 -42.03 20.55
CA PRO A 375 8.19 -41.50 21.79
C PRO A 375 9.63 -42.02 21.97
N GLY A 376 10.57 -41.47 21.21
CA GLY A 376 11.99 -41.48 21.52
C GLY A 376 12.24 -40.39 22.54
N ASP A 377 13.29 -40.57 23.36
CA ASP A 377 13.73 -39.54 24.31
C ASP A 377 14.01 -38.24 23.56
N SER A 378 13.11 -37.28 23.70
CA SER A 378 13.27 -35.96 23.10
C SER A 378 14.57 -35.34 23.60
N ARG A 379 15.44 -34.93 22.67
CA ARG A 379 16.72 -34.29 23.02
C ARG A 379 16.54 -32.89 23.61
N ALA A 380 15.36 -32.29 23.49
CA ALA A 380 15.08 -30.95 24.02
C ALA A 380 13.62 -30.83 24.47
N THR A 381 13.44 -30.64 25.78
CA THR A 381 12.17 -30.27 26.40
C THR A 381 12.03 -28.76 26.47
N PHE A 382 10.83 -28.23 26.26
CA PHE A 382 10.56 -26.79 26.26
C PHE A 382 9.58 -26.40 27.36
N ARG A 383 9.85 -25.25 27.99
CA ARG A 383 8.92 -24.56 28.90
C ARG A 383 8.19 -23.47 28.14
N GLU A 384 6.86 -23.57 28.08
CA GLU A 384 6.02 -22.55 27.47
C GLU A 384 5.95 -21.26 28.30
N ASN A 385 5.78 -20.12 27.62
CA ASN A 385 5.62 -18.79 28.23
C ASN A 385 6.65 -18.49 29.35
N ALA A 386 7.86 -19.03 29.24
CA ALA A 386 8.96 -18.74 30.13
C ALA A 386 9.42 -17.29 29.92
N THR A 387 10.03 -16.70 30.94
CA THR A 387 10.68 -15.39 30.78
C THR A 387 11.79 -15.51 29.76
N SER A 388 11.77 -14.64 28.75
CA SER A 388 12.76 -14.64 27.67
C SER A 388 14.16 -14.35 28.24
N PRO A 389 15.18 -15.18 27.94
CA PRO A 389 16.56 -14.89 28.35
C PRO A 389 17.15 -13.67 27.61
N SER A 390 16.64 -13.37 26.40
CA SER A 390 17.06 -12.20 25.64
C SER A 390 16.41 -10.89 26.09
N ASP A 391 15.18 -10.96 26.62
CA ASP A 391 14.45 -9.82 27.15
C ASP A 391 13.53 -10.26 28.30
N PRO A 392 13.90 -10.01 29.58
CA PRO A 392 13.11 -10.45 30.72
C PRO A 392 11.68 -9.87 30.80
N SER A 393 11.37 -8.82 30.03
CA SER A 393 10.02 -8.26 29.95
C SER A 393 9.07 -9.07 29.05
N LEU A 394 9.61 -9.98 28.23
CA LEU A 394 8.89 -10.75 27.23
C LEU A 394 8.82 -12.24 27.57
N LYS A 395 7.92 -12.95 26.89
CA LYS A 395 7.70 -14.40 27.03
C LYS A 395 8.19 -15.17 25.79
N SER A 396 8.77 -16.34 26.03
CA SER A 396 9.30 -17.25 25.01
C SER A 396 9.06 -18.72 25.42
N ALA A 397 9.07 -19.61 24.43
CA ALA A 397 9.32 -21.02 24.68
C ALA A 397 10.83 -21.20 24.84
N VAL A 398 11.28 -21.75 25.97
CA VAL A 398 12.71 -21.89 26.27
C VAL A 398 13.01 -23.34 26.58
N SER A 399 14.02 -23.91 25.93
CA SER A 399 14.44 -25.28 26.19
C SER A 399 15.01 -25.42 27.61
N ASP A 400 15.07 -26.65 28.10
CA ASP A 400 15.96 -26.99 29.19
C ASP A 400 17.43 -26.84 28.74
N PRO A 401 18.39 -26.71 29.69
CA PRO A 401 19.81 -26.63 29.37
C PRO A 401 20.28 -27.80 28.52
N LEU A 402 21.00 -27.50 27.45
CA LEU A 402 21.51 -28.44 26.46
C LEU A 402 23.01 -28.70 26.64
N ASP A 403 23.56 -28.44 27.82
CA ASP A 403 25.01 -28.51 28.09
C ASP A 403 25.58 -29.93 27.90
N GLU A 404 24.74 -30.96 28.00
CA GLU A 404 25.11 -32.36 27.75
C GLU A 404 25.19 -32.71 26.25
N LEU A 405 24.52 -31.93 25.39
CA LEU A 405 24.54 -32.12 23.95
C LEU A 405 25.74 -31.39 23.34
N LYS A 406 26.69 -32.18 22.82
CA LYS A 406 27.87 -31.64 22.14
C LYS A 406 27.55 -31.31 20.69
N PHE A 407 27.31 -30.03 20.39
CA PHE A 407 27.18 -29.52 19.03
C PHE A 407 27.73 -28.08 18.94
N THR A 408 28.16 -27.66 17.75
CA THR A 408 28.55 -26.26 17.50
C THR A 408 27.36 -25.42 17.03
N ASP A 409 27.40 -24.10 17.26
CA ASP A 409 26.37 -23.18 16.77
C ASP A 409 26.31 -23.20 15.23
N GLU A 410 27.47 -23.28 14.57
CA GLU A 410 27.58 -23.43 13.12
C GLU A 410 26.85 -24.68 12.60
N ALA A 411 27.06 -25.84 13.23
CA ALA A 411 26.38 -27.08 12.85
C ALA A 411 24.86 -26.97 13.05
N PHE A 412 24.42 -26.35 14.15
CA PHE A 412 23.00 -26.11 14.41
C PHE A 412 22.35 -25.26 13.32
N TRP A 413 22.92 -24.08 13.02
CA TRP A 413 22.34 -23.18 12.02
C TRP A 413 22.44 -23.71 10.59
N LYS A 414 23.51 -24.45 10.26
CA LYS A 414 23.65 -25.16 8.99
C LYS A 414 22.50 -26.15 8.78
N HIS A 415 22.19 -26.97 9.79
CA HIS A 415 21.11 -27.95 9.67
C HIS A 415 19.72 -27.33 9.75
N LEU A 416 19.52 -26.26 10.54
CA LEU A 416 18.27 -25.51 10.51
C LEU A 416 18.05 -24.89 9.12
N GLY A 417 19.07 -24.25 8.54
CA GLY A 417 19.00 -23.68 7.20
C GLY A 417 18.73 -24.72 6.13
N ALA A 418 19.38 -25.88 6.19
CA ALA A 418 19.09 -26.99 5.29
C ALA A 418 17.63 -27.46 5.41
N LEU A 419 17.13 -27.64 6.63
CA LEU A 419 15.74 -28.02 6.88
C LEU A 419 14.75 -26.99 6.31
N LYS A 420 15.02 -25.70 6.47
CA LYS A 420 14.15 -24.63 5.95
C LYS A 420 14.13 -24.52 4.43
N ARG A 421 15.11 -25.09 3.73
CA ARG A 421 15.16 -25.18 2.26
C ARG A 421 14.43 -26.41 1.71
N GLU A 422 13.98 -27.33 2.58
CA GLU A 422 13.19 -28.48 2.16
C GLU A 422 11.74 -28.04 1.89
N PRO A 423 11.01 -28.72 0.97
CA PRO A 423 9.59 -28.49 0.79
C PRO A 423 8.81 -28.61 2.09
N LEU A 424 7.85 -27.70 2.29
CA LEU A 424 6.97 -27.72 3.45
C LEU A 424 6.32 -29.11 3.60
N ALA A 425 6.48 -29.72 4.77
CA ALA A 425 5.81 -30.97 5.05
C ALA A 425 4.32 -30.72 5.23
N LEU A 426 3.51 -31.09 4.24
CA LEU A 426 2.06 -30.98 4.38
C LEU A 426 1.53 -32.01 5.39
N PRO A 427 0.73 -31.59 6.38
CA PRO A 427 0.12 -32.52 7.31
C PRO A 427 -0.82 -33.49 6.57
N LEU A 428 -0.96 -34.70 7.12
CA LEU A 428 -1.74 -35.77 6.50
C LEU A 428 -3.19 -35.36 6.18
N PHE A 429 -3.82 -34.53 7.02
CA PHE A 429 -5.19 -34.06 6.78
C PHE A 429 -5.26 -33.12 5.57
N ALA A 430 -4.29 -32.21 5.39
CA ALA A 430 -4.25 -31.32 4.24
C ALA A 430 -4.08 -32.13 2.95
N LYS A 431 -3.19 -33.13 2.98
CA LYS A 431 -3.05 -34.10 1.88
C LYS A 431 -4.36 -34.85 1.58
N ALA A 432 -5.08 -35.29 2.63
CA ALA A 432 -6.37 -35.97 2.49
C ALA A 432 -7.45 -35.07 1.86
N LEU A 433 -7.33 -33.74 2.04
CA LEU A 433 -8.20 -32.73 1.45
C LEU A 433 -7.72 -32.27 0.06
N GLY A 434 -6.76 -32.96 -0.54
CA GLY A 434 -6.22 -32.67 -1.88
C GLY A 434 -5.20 -31.54 -1.92
N VAL A 435 -4.81 -31.00 -0.76
CA VAL A 435 -3.77 -29.99 -0.66
C VAL A 435 -2.41 -30.63 -0.93
N HIS A 436 -1.65 -30.06 -1.85
CA HIS A 436 -0.33 -30.56 -2.24
C HIS A 436 0.63 -29.39 -2.49
N ILE A 437 1.94 -29.64 -2.40
CA ILE A 437 2.94 -28.65 -2.83
C ILE A 437 3.06 -28.80 -4.34
N ALA A 438 2.47 -27.86 -5.08
CA ALA A 438 2.50 -27.83 -6.54
C ALA A 438 3.87 -27.40 -7.05
N LYS A 439 4.51 -26.45 -6.35
CA LYS A 439 5.83 -25.91 -6.67
C LYS A 439 6.58 -25.54 -5.40
N HIS A 440 7.89 -25.69 -5.40
CA HIS A 440 8.76 -25.24 -4.32
C HIS A 440 10.05 -24.69 -4.89
N GLU A 441 10.36 -23.44 -4.59
CA GLU A 441 11.55 -22.73 -5.07
C GLU A 441 12.27 -22.07 -3.91
N VAL A 442 13.60 -22.14 -3.95
CA VAL A 442 14.48 -21.46 -3.01
C VAL A 442 15.34 -20.49 -3.79
N THR A 443 15.30 -19.22 -3.40
CA THR A 443 16.08 -18.14 -4.02
C THR A 443 17.02 -17.53 -2.98
N ASP A 444 18.31 -17.79 -3.12
CA ASP A 444 19.36 -17.13 -2.33
C ASP A 444 19.49 -15.65 -2.72
N ARG A 445 19.68 -14.77 -1.74
CA ARG A 445 19.87 -13.34 -1.93
C ARG A 445 21.30 -12.92 -1.56
N GLU A 446 21.75 -11.81 -2.15
CA GLU A 446 23.12 -11.30 -1.95
C GLU A 446 23.40 -10.89 -0.49
N ASP A 447 22.36 -10.57 0.29
CA ASP A 447 22.46 -10.19 1.70
C ASP A 447 22.57 -11.41 2.66
N GLY A 448 22.69 -12.62 2.13
CA GLY A 448 22.77 -13.86 2.92
C GLY A 448 21.41 -14.40 3.38
N THR A 449 20.32 -13.69 3.09
CA THR A 449 18.96 -14.23 3.29
C THR A 449 18.56 -15.15 2.15
N PHE A 450 17.52 -15.97 2.33
CA PHE A 450 16.92 -16.73 1.24
C PHE A 450 15.40 -16.70 1.32
N LEU A 451 14.77 -16.72 0.14
CA LEU A 451 13.33 -16.77 -0.05
C LEU A 451 12.92 -18.19 -0.41
N VAL A 452 11.98 -18.75 0.33
CA VAL A 452 11.34 -20.03 0.04
C VAL A 452 9.93 -19.76 -0.45
N THR A 453 9.65 -20.00 -1.72
CA THR A 453 8.31 -19.88 -2.29
C THR A 453 7.73 -21.28 -2.48
N SER A 454 6.66 -21.58 -1.74
CA SER A 454 5.91 -22.83 -1.90
C SER A 454 4.53 -22.53 -2.46
N THR A 455 4.25 -23.00 -3.67
CA THR A 455 2.92 -22.96 -4.26
C THR A 455 2.12 -24.13 -3.72
N ILE A 456 1.08 -23.86 -2.95
CA ILE A 456 0.19 -24.85 -2.37
C ILE A 456 -1.02 -25.00 -3.30
N GLY A 457 -1.11 -26.13 -3.99
CA GLY A 457 -2.22 -26.49 -4.87
C GLY A 457 -3.36 -27.17 -4.10
N GLY A 458 -4.57 -27.05 -4.64
CA GLY A 458 -5.80 -27.57 -4.01
C GLY A 458 -6.31 -26.70 -2.85
N TYR A 459 -5.56 -25.66 -2.48
CA TYR A 459 -5.92 -24.72 -1.44
C TYR A 459 -7.02 -23.78 -1.94
N TYR A 460 -8.21 -23.84 -1.33
CA TYR A 460 -9.43 -23.17 -1.82
C TYR A 460 -9.81 -23.47 -3.29
N GLY A 461 -9.40 -24.64 -3.80
CA GLY A 461 -9.62 -25.00 -5.20
C GLY A 461 -8.70 -24.29 -6.20
N GLY A 462 -7.66 -23.60 -5.73
CA GLY A 462 -6.62 -22.96 -6.54
C GLY A 462 -5.21 -23.29 -6.07
N GLU A 463 -4.25 -22.57 -6.65
CA GLU A 463 -2.85 -22.53 -6.23
C GLU A 463 -2.59 -21.23 -5.50
N VAL A 464 -1.92 -21.30 -4.34
CA VAL A 464 -1.55 -20.12 -3.55
C VAL A 464 -0.08 -20.16 -3.22
N ASP A 465 0.64 -19.10 -3.55
CA ASP A 465 2.03 -18.94 -3.18
C ASP A 465 2.16 -18.50 -1.71
N VAL A 466 2.94 -19.26 -0.96
CA VAL A 466 3.37 -18.91 0.40
C VAL A 466 4.87 -18.69 0.37
N ASN A 467 5.30 -17.47 0.70
CA ASN A 467 6.70 -17.11 0.70
C ASN A 467 7.22 -17.05 2.13
N PHE A 468 8.40 -17.60 2.37
CA PHE A 468 9.12 -17.47 3.63
C PHE A 468 10.48 -16.84 3.38
N THR A 469 10.72 -15.67 3.97
CA THR A 469 12.06 -15.09 4.01
C THR A 469 12.78 -15.60 5.25
N HIS A 470 13.95 -16.19 5.05
CA HIS A 470 14.81 -16.70 6.10
C HIS A 470 16.08 -15.86 6.22
N SER A 471 16.45 -15.52 7.44
CA SER A 471 17.64 -14.74 7.75
C SER A 471 18.29 -15.26 9.02
N TYR A 472 19.62 -15.17 9.07
CA TYR A 472 20.42 -15.49 10.24
C TYR A 472 21.24 -14.25 10.62
N ASP A 473 21.10 -13.82 11.86
CA ASP A 473 21.89 -12.75 12.46
C ASP A 473 22.90 -13.36 13.42
N ALA A 474 24.19 -13.30 13.02
CA ALA A 474 25.29 -13.85 13.78
C ALA A 474 25.58 -13.06 15.07
N ASP A 475 25.27 -11.76 15.11
CA ASP A 475 25.56 -10.91 16.28
C ASP A 475 24.62 -11.24 17.45
N SER A 476 23.35 -11.51 17.13
CA SER A 476 22.36 -11.93 18.13
C SER A 476 22.23 -13.45 18.29
N ASN A 477 22.89 -14.23 17.42
CA ASN A 477 22.75 -15.69 17.31
C ASN A 477 21.27 -16.08 17.07
N THR A 478 20.59 -15.36 16.18
CA THR A 478 19.15 -15.47 15.96
C THR A 478 18.84 -15.82 14.51
N TRP A 479 18.05 -16.86 14.33
CA TRP A 479 17.41 -17.20 13.06
C TRP A 479 15.99 -16.67 13.02
N THR A 480 15.64 -15.99 11.94
CA THR A 480 14.29 -15.47 11.68
C THR A 480 13.71 -16.08 10.42
N GLN A 481 12.52 -16.65 10.55
CA GLN A 481 11.65 -17.04 9.43
C GLN A 481 10.45 -16.10 9.41
N LYS A 482 10.25 -15.36 8.32
CA LYS A 482 9.10 -14.47 8.11
C LYS A 482 8.23 -15.01 6.99
N CYS A 483 6.96 -15.28 7.27
CA CYS A 483 5.98 -15.67 6.27
C CYS A 483 5.39 -14.40 5.62
N ASP A 484 5.51 -14.25 4.30
CA ASP A 484 4.88 -13.20 3.51
C ASP A 484 3.99 -13.88 2.45
N ARG A 485 2.65 -13.73 2.57
CA ARG A 485 1.73 -14.08 1.49
C ARG A 485 1.68 -12.91 0.51
N ASP A 486 2.04 -13.16 -0.74
CA ASP A 486 2.06 -12.23 -1.89
C ASP A 486 3.28 -11.25 -2.00
N PRO A 487 4.04 -11.28 -3.12
CA PRO A 487 5.00 -10.22 -3.47
C PRO A 487 4.39 -8.81 -3.65
N GLY A 488 3.07 -8.66 -3.66
CA GLY A 488 2.32 -7.40 -3.61
C GLY A 488 2.09 -6.77 -2.22
N LEU A 489 2.52 -7.43 -1.13
CA LEU A 489 2.56 -6.91 0.25
C LEU A 489 1.23 -6.38 0.83
N GLN A 490 0.21 -7.24 0.96
CA GLN A 490 -0.91 -7.00 1.90
C GLN A 490 -1.06 -8.21 2.84
N LYS A 491 -0.57 -8.01 4.06
CA LYS A 491 0.17 -8.99 4.87
C LYS A 491 -0.70 -9.79 5.84
N VAL A 492 -0.34 -11.06 6.03
CA VAL A 492 0.00 -11.53 7.37
C VAL A 492 1.51 -11.72 7.40
N SER A 493 2.20 -11.02 8.29
CA SER A 493 3.59 -11.35 8.62
C SER A 493 3.58 -12.06 9.96
N ASN A 494 3.72 -13.38 9.91
CA ASN A 494 4.07 -14.15 11.08
C ASN A 494 5.56 -14.44 11.01
N GLN A 495 6.26 -14.06 12.05
CA GLN A 495 7.67 -14.27 12.22
C GLN A 495 7.88 -15.38 13.25
N VAL A 496 8.74 -16.34 12.97
CA VAL A 496 9.25 -17.29 13.95
C VAL A 496 10.73 -17.06 14.13
N CYS A 497 11.11 -16.92 15.38
CA CYS A 497 12.48 -16.66 15.77
C CYS A 497 13.00 -17.84 16.58
N PHE A 498 14.22 -18.25 16.27
CA PHE A 498 15.02 -19.17 17.07
C PHE A 498 16.26 -18.42 17.51
N ARG A 499 16.59 -18.47 18.79
CA ARG A 499 17.83 -17.90 19.31
C ARG A 499 18.54 -18.93 20.16
N LEU A 500 19.84 -19.09 19.91
CA LEU A 500 20.68 -19.98 20.70
C LEU A 500 21.48 -19.16 21.71
N HIS A 501 21.27 -19.45 23.00
CA HIS A 501 22.01 -18.83 24.10
C HIS A 501 23.19 -19.71 24.48
N SER A 502 24.28 -19.12 24.95
CA SER A 502 25.52 -19.83 25.28
C SER A 502 25.67 -20.14 26.78
N THR A 503 24.96 -19.45 27.68
CA THR A 503 25.10 -19.66 29.14
C THR A 503 23.80 -19.36 29.90
N PRO A 504 23.06 -20.38 30.37
CA PRO A 504 23.19 -21.79 30.00
C PRO A 504 22.94 -21.99 28.49
N ARG A 505 23.43 -23.10 27.91
CA ARG A 505 23.16 -23.39 26.50
C ARG A 505 21.69 -23.76 26.31
N VAL A 506 20.86 -22.84 25.80
CA VAL A 506 19.41 -23.05 25.63
C VAL A 506 18.92 -22.51 24.29
N ILE A 507 17.84 -23.11 23.77
CA ILE A 507 17.14 -22.61 22.59
C ILE A 507 15.94 -21.80 23.07
N GLU A 508 15.90 -20.54 22.69
CA GLU A 508 14.75 -19.66 22.87
C GLU A 508 13.96 -19.57 21.55
N ILE A 509 12.65 -19.73 21.64
CA ILE A 509 11.75 -19.68 20.48
C ILE A 509 10.55 -18.79 20.80
N TRP A 510 10.17 -17.97 19.82
CA TRP A 510 8.95 -17.19 19.88
C TRP A 510 8.40 -16.95 18.49
N CYS A 511 7.09 -16.72 18.41
CA CYS A 511 6.45 -16.23 17.20
C CYS A 511 6.01 -14.78 17.44
N VAL A 512 6.09 -13.94 16.42
CA VAL A 512 5.53 -12.58 16.43
C VAL A 512 4.54 -12.49 15.28
N ASN A 513 3.33 -12.07 15.59
CA ASN A 513 2.41 -11.59 14.56
C ASN A 513 2.66 -10.10 14.39
N ASP A 514 2.87 -9.63 13.18
CA ASP A 514 2.90 -8.19 12.91
C ASP A 514 1.48 -7.63 12.79
N GLU A 515 1.36 -6.32 13.02
CA GLU A 515 0.15 -5.60 12.67
C GLU A 515 -0.07 -5.66 11.16
N ALA A 516 -1.25 -6.12 10.75
CA ALA A 516 -1.57 -6.22 9.34
C ALA A 516 -3.07 -6.29 9.08
N ARG A 517 -3.47 -5.89 7.88
CA ARG A 517 -4.85 -6.01 7.40
C ARG A 517 -4.92 -7.04 6.28
N ASN A 518 -5.81 -8.01 6.44
CA ASN A 518 -6.02 -9.12 5.53
C ASN A 518 -7.36 -9.02 4.82
N ALA A 519 -7.31 -9.25 3.51
CA ALA A 519 -8.45 -9.19 2.60
C ALA A 519 -8.48 -10.36 1.60
N GLY A 520 -7.52 -11.28 1.72
CA GLY A 520 -7.30 -12.35 0.76
C GLY A 520 -8.41 -13.41 0.74
N MET A 521 -8.18 -14.45 -0.07
CA MET A 521 -9.16 -15.52 -0.32
C MET A 521 -9.73 -16.17 0.95
N GLU A 522 -8.92 -16.33 2.00
CA GLU A 522 -9.37 -16.86 3.29
C GLU A 522 -10.48 -16.00 3.94
N VAL A 523 -10.33 -14.67 3.87
CA VAL A 523 -11.33 -13.72 4.38
C VAL A 523 -12.57 -13.74 3.47
N ALA A 524 -12.39 -13.80 2.16
CA ALA A 524 -13.51 -13.90 1.22
C ALA A 524 -14.36 -15.16 1.42
N MET A 525 -13.73 -16.31 1.63
CA MET A 525 -14.43 -17.57 1.92
C MET A 525 -15.11 -17.54 3.30
N GLY A 526 -14.45 -16.95 4.30
CA GLY A 526 -15.04 -16.71 5.63
C GLY A 526 -16.29 -15.83 5.56
N LEU A 527 -16.20 -14.71 4.85
CA LEU A 527 -17.31 -13.79 4.61
C LEU A 527 -18.45 -14.47 3.84
N LYS A 528 -18.14 -15.23 2.79
CA LYS A 528 -19.14 -15.98 2.01
C LYS A 528 -19.96 -16.93 2.89
N ALA A 529 -19.28 -17.71 3.73
CA ALA A 529 -19.94 -18.61 4.68
C ALA A 529 -20.77 -17.85 5.73
N ALA A 530 -20.27 -16.72 6.24
CA ALA A 530 -20.99 -15.89 7.19
C ALA A 530 -22.27 -15.32 6.59
N ILE A 531 -22.21 -14.74 5.38
CA ILE A 531 -23.40 -14.22 4.68
C ILE A 531 -24.42 -15.34 4.49
N GLY A 532 -24.01 -16.51 4.01
CA GLY A 532 -24.90 -17.66 3.82
C GLY A 532 -25.63 -18.07 5.10
N GLY A 533 -24.93 -18.11 6.24
CA GLY A 533 -25.53 -18.38 7.54
C GLY A 533 -26.52 -17.30 8.00
N ILE A 534 -26.18 -16.03 7.79
CA ILE A 534 -26.99 -14.87 8.19
C ILE A 534 -28.26 -14.75 7.32
N VAL A 535 -28.16 -14.93 6.01
CA VAL A 535 -29.36 -14.91 5.14
C VAL A 535 -30.24 -16.13 5.37
N GLY A 536 -29.65 -17.27 5.76
CA GLY A 536 -30.40 -18.45 6.18
C GLY A 536 -31.28 -18.21 7.42
N THR A 537 -30.81 -17.45 8.42
CA THR A 537 -31.65 -17.08 9.58
C THR A 537 -32.77 -16.12 9.20
N MET A 538 -32.60 -15.34 8.11
CA MET A 538 -33.65 -14.50 7.53
C MET A 538 -34.63 -15.26 6.61
N GLY A 539 -34.47 -16.59 6.48
CA GLY A 539 -35.36 -17.44 5.69
C GLY A 539 -34.97 -17.62 4.23
N ALA A 540 -33.76 -17.21 3.83
CA ALA A 540 -33.23 -17.54 2.51
C ALA A 540 -33.06 -19.07 2.37
N PRO A 541 -33.23 -19.65 1.17
CA PRO A 541 -33.03 -21.08 0.95
C PRO A 541 -31.66 -21.56 1.42
N GLU A 542 -31.62 -22.77 1.97
CA GLU A 542 -30.37 -23.42 2.35
C GLU A 542 -29.44 -23.54 1.14
N GLY A 543 -28.16 -23.18 1.31
CA GLY A 543 -27.19 -23.17 0.22
C GLY A 543 -27.27 -21.97 -0.72
N THR A 544 -27.96 -20.88 -0.32
CA THR A 544 -27.89 -19.60 -1.04
C THR A 544 -26.43 -19.17 -1.21
N ASP A 545 -25.98 -19.11 -2.46
CA ASP A 545 -24.60 -18.80 -2.81
C ASP A 545 -24.43 -17.31 -3.09
N VAL A 546 -23.60 -16.63 -2.31
CA VAL A 546 -23.23 -15.23 -2.54
C VAL A 546 -21.79 -15.19 -3.06
N GLU A 547 -21.59 -14.54 -4.20
CA GLU A 547 -20.25 -14.28 -4.71
C GLU A 547 -19.52 -13.31 -3.77
N VAL A 548 -18.29 -13.63 -3.41
CA VAL A 548 -17.41 -12.76 -2.62
C VAL A 548 -16.05 -12.72 -3.29
N LYS A 549 -15.51 -11.52 -3.49
CA LYS A 549 -14.20 -11.29 -4.09
C LYS A 549 -13.22 -10.86 -3.01
N ALA A 550 -12.05 -11.49 -3.00
CA ALA A 550 -10.91 -11.09 -2.18
C ALA A 550 -10.25 -9.82 -2.73
N ASP A 551 -9.45 -9.17 -1.89
CA ASP A 551 -8.50 -8.12 -2.28
C ASP A 551 -9.13 -6.98 -3.11
N GLN A 552 -10.38 -6.63 -2.78
CA GLN A 552 -11.09 -5.51 -3.38
C GLN A 552 -10.82 -4.22 -2.61
N PRO A 553 -10.71 -3.06 -3.28
CA PRO A 553 -10.64 -1.77 -2.60
C PRO A 553 -11.81 -1.61 -1.62
N SER A 554 -11.49 -1.22 -0.38
CA SER A 554 -12.47 -0.96 0.67
C SER A 554 -13.41 0.17 0.25
N ARG A 555 -14.70 0.02 0.57
CA ARG A 555 -15.72 0.99 0.17
C ARG A 555 -15.70 2.26 1.01
N ASP A 556 -14.96 2.27 2.10
CA ASP A 556 -14.75 3.48 2.92
C ASP A 556 -13.80 4.51 2.27
N GLY A 557 -13.25 4.21 1.09
CA GLY A 557 -12.37 5.12 0.35
C GLY A 557 -10.94 5.19 0.89
N SER A 558 -10.58 4.36 1.87
CA SER A 558 -9.23 4.35 2.47
C SER A 558 -8.13 3.85 1.53
N GLY A 559 -8.48 3.22 0.41
CA GLY A 559 -7.53 2.55 -0.49
C GLY A 559 -6.98 1.22 0.05
N LYS A 560 -7.34 0.83 1.28
CA LYS A 560 -7.01 -0.49 1.85
C LYS A 560 -7.85 -1.57 1.18
N LEU A 561 -7.36 -2.81 1.15
CA LEU A 561 -8.13 -3.93 0.59
C LEU A 561 -9.07 -4.58 1.62
N SER A 562 -10.06 -5.28 1.09
CA SER A 562 -11.09 -6.01 1.82
C SER A 562 -11.67 -7.14 0.96
N ALA A 563 -12.29 -8.13 1.60
CA ALA A 563 -13.19 -9.04 0.91
C ALA A 563 -14.56 -8.36 0.76
N VAL A 564 -15.14 -8.38 -0.44
CA VAL A 564 -16.40 -7.68 -0.74
C VAL A 564 -17.37 -8.62 -1.44
N SER A 565 -18.61 -8.68 -0.95
CA SER A 565 -19.68 -9.46 -1.57
C SER A 565 -20.22 -8.79 -2.84
N ALA A 566 -20.82 -9.58 -3.71
CA ALA A 566 -21.81 -9.08 -4.66
C ALA A 566 -23.00 -8.44 -3.92
N PRO A 567 -23.82 -7.62 -4.60
CA PRO A 567 -25.05 -7.07 -4.02
C PRO A 567 -25.99 -8.18 -3.52
N ILE A 568 -26.53 -8.02 -2.31
CA ILE A 568 -27.42 -8.96 -1.62
C ILE A 568 -28.81 -8.39 -1.35
N ASP A 569 -29.21 -7.35 -2.08
CA ASP A 569 -30.50 -6.63 -1.92
C ASP A 569 -31.72 -7.56 -2.01
N SER A 570 -31.63 -8.64 -2.79
CA SER A 570 -32.69 -9.65 -2.92
C SER A 570 -32.81 -10.57 -1.70
N LEU A 571 -31.77 -10.62 -0.85
CA LEU A 571 -31.66 -11.51 0.31
C LEU A 571 -31.86 -10.76 1.63
N CYS A 572 -31.53 -9.46 1.67
CA CYS A 572 -31.67 -8.64 2.85
C CYS A 572 -32.13 -7.23 2.47
N SER A 573 -33.06 -6.67 3.24
CA SER A 573 -33.73 -5.40 2.93
C SER A 573 -33.12 -4.18 3.62
N SER A 574 -32.26 -4.37 4.63
CA SER A 574 -31.55 -3.27 5.28
C SER A 574 -30.34 -3.75 6.08
N PRO A 575 -29.30 -2.91 6.26
CA PRO A 575 -28.16 -3.20 7.13
C PRO A 575 -28.57 -3.64 8.54
N ASP A 576 -29.54 -2.96 9.17
CA ASP A 576 -30.01 -3.30 10.52
C ASP A 576 -30.51 -4.75 10.62
N LYS A 577 -31.28 -5.21 9.64
CA LYS A 577 -31.77 -6.61 9.63
C LYS A 577 -30.64 -7.60 9.48
N PHE A 578 -29.63 -7.28 8.68
CA PHE A 578 -28.44 -8.12 8.54
C PHE A 578 -27.67 -8.21 9.87
N LEU A 579 -27.49 -7.08 10.55
CA LEU A 579 -26.81 -7.03 11.85
C LEU A 579 -27.58 -7.81 12.92
N ASP A 580 -28.91 -7.63 12.98
CA ASP A 580 -29.77 -8.35 13.93
C ASP A 580 -29.74 -9.87 13.68
N ALA A 581 -29.91 -10.29 12.42
CA ALA A 581 -29.84 -11.70 12.05
C ALA A 581 -28.46 -12.33 12.33
N SER A 582 -27.39 -11.55 12.15
CA SER A 582 -26.03 -11.97 12.51
C SER A 582 -25.84 -12.12 14.01
N MET A 583 -26.33 -11.17 14.80
CA MET A 583 -26.28 -11.24 16.26
C MET A 583 -27.06 -12.44 16.79
N GLU A 584 -28.26 -12.70 16.26
CA GLU A 584 -29.05 -13.88 16.61
C GLU A 584 -28.33 -15.18 16.27
N LEU A 585 -27.71 -15.26 15.09
CA LEU A 585 -26.92 -16.41 14.67
C LEU A 585 -25.78 -16.71 15.66
N VAL A 586 -24.99 -15.69 16.01
CA VAL A 586 -23.87 -15.83 16.95
C VAL A 586 -24.37 -16.18 18.35
N LYS A 587 -25.40 -15.51 18.87
CA LYS A 587 -25.97 -15.82 20.21
C LYS A 587 -26.57 -17.22 20.29
N ALA A 588 -27.03 -17.77 19.17
CA ALA A 588 -27.48 -19.16 19.09
C ALA A 588 -26.33 -20.18 19.08
N GLY A 589 -25.07 -19.75 19.17
CA GLY A 589 -23.92 -20.63 19.01
C GLY A 589 -23.90 -21.25 17.61
N LYS A 590 -24.17 -20.45 16.58
CA LYS A 590 -24.09 -20.88 15.18
C LYS A 590 -23.13 -19.93 14.46
N GLY A 591 -22.17 -20.46 13.70
CA GLY A 591 -21.27 -19.62 12.89
C GLY A 591 -19.81 -20.07 12.82
N ALA A 592 -19.36 -20.88 13.78
CA ALA A 592 -18.07 -21.54 13.72
C ALA A 592 -18.23 -23.03 13.34
N TYR A 593 -17.56 -23.45 12.28
CA TYR A 593 -17.45 -24.87 11.93
C TYR A 593 -16.65 -25.61 13.00
N GLY A 594 -17.03 -26.86 13.29
CA GLY A 594 -16.36 -27.68 14.30
C GLY A 594 -16.59 -27.20 15.73
N MET A 595 -17.53 -26.28 15.98
CA MET A 595 -17.82 -25.83 17.34
C MET A 595 -18.43 -26.98 18.15
N VAL A 596 -17.74 -27.34 19.23
CA VAL A 596 -18.16 -28.40 20.17
C VAL A 596 -18.80 -27.83 21.43
N ASP A 597 -18.42 -26.62 21.82
CA ASP A 597 -18.95 -25.93 22.98
C ASP A 597 -18.98 -24.41 22.72
N PHE A 598 -20.04 -23.76 23.20
CA PHE A 598 -20.29 -22.34 23.03
C PHE A 598 -20.92 -21.79 24.29
N SER A 599 -20.36 -20.70 24.81
CA SER A 599 -20.97 -19.97 25.91
C SER A 599 -20.83 -18.47 25.73
N ILE A 600 -21.86 -17.73 26.12
CA ILE A 600 -21.82 -16.28 26.27
C ILE A 600 -21.36 -16.00 27.71
N ILE A 601 -20.20 -15.36 27.87
CA ILE A 601 -19.61 -15.03 29.16
C ILE A 601 -20.24 -13.74 29.73
N GLU A 602 -20.48 -12.76 28.86
CA GLU A 602 -21.01 -11.45 29.20
C GLU A 602 -21.93 -10.99 28.05
N ASP A 603 -23.15 -10.51 28.35
CA ASP A 603 -24.11 -10.02 27.35
C ASP A 603 -24.64 -8.64 27.75
N ASN A 604 -24.22 -7.62 27.02
CA ASN A 604 -24.68 -6.24 27.16
C ASN A 604 -25.52 -5.82 25.93
N GLY A 605 -26.27 -6.75 25.34
CA GLY A 605 -27.12 -6.50 24.18
C GLY A 605 -26.34 -6.61 22.88
N SER A 606 -25.97 -5.47 22.29
CA SER A 606 -25.20 -5.39 21.04
C SER A 606 -23.70 -5.58 21.23
N ASN A 607 -23.26 -5.75 22.47
CA ASN A 607 -21.88 -5.97 22.84
C ASN A 607 -21.83 -7.16 23.79
N PHE A 608 -21.15 -8.24 23.41
CA PHE A 608 -21.10 -9.44 24.23
C PHE A 608 -19.80 -10.22 24.01
N LYS A 609 -19.42 -11.01 25.01
CA LYS A 609 -18.21 -11.85 24.99
C LYS A 609 -18.59 -13.32 24.94
N THR A 610 -17.91 -14.09 24.09
CA THR A 610 -18.12 -15.52 23.94
C THR A 610 -16.86 -16.31 24.22
N LYS A 611 -17.05 -17.56 24.66
CA LYS A 611 -16.04 -18.61 24.65
C LYS A 611 -16.51 -19.67 23.67
N GLU A 612 -15.66 -19.93 22.68
CA GLU A 612 -15.89 -20.88 21.61
C GLU A 612 -14.86 -22.00 21.72
N THR A 613 -15.32 -23.23 21.90
CA THR A 613 -14.46 -24.41 21.82
C THR A 613 -14.73 -25.11 20.50
N THR A 614 -13.71 -25.29 19.68
CA THR A 614 -13.81 -25.93 18.36
C THR A 614 -12.92 -27.14 18.26
N ASP A 615 -13.45 -28.25 17.75
CA ASP A 615 -12.71 -29.41 17.24
C ASP A 615 -12.66 -29.30 15.71
N LEU A 616 -11.53 -28.79 15.20
CA LEU A 616 -11.41 -28.48 13.77
C LEU A 616 -11.01 -29.69 12.93
N ASP A 617 -10.28 -30.64 13.51
CA ASP A 617 -9.77 -31.82 12.82
C ASP A 617 -10.58 -33.09 13.11
N GLY A 618 -11.54 -33.02 14.04
CA GLY A 618 -12.37 -34.14 14.46
C GLY A 618 -11.59 -35.18 15.27
N LYS A 619 -10.38 -34.84 15.74
CA LYS A 619 -9.52 -35.74 16.53
C LYS A 619 -9.61 -35.44 18.02
N GLY A 620 -10.43 -34.48 18.43
CA GLY A 620 -10.55 -34.05 19.82
C GLY A 620 -9.46 -33.06 20.25
N ASP A 621 -8.67 -32.51 19.32
CA ASP A 621 -7.75 -31.40 19.59
C ASP A 621 -8.57 -30.11 19.77
N LEU A 622 -9.15 -29.94 20.97
CA LEU A 622 -10.04 -28.84 21.30
C LEU A 622 -9.29 -27.51 21.36
N LYS A 623 -9.70 -26.56 20.53
CA LYS A 623 -9.22 -25.18 20.57
C LYS A 623 -10.25 -24.30 21.26
N VAL A 624 -9.82 -23.57 22.28
CA VAL A 624 -10.64 -22.54 22.94
C VAL A 624 -10.27 -21.17 22.39
N SER A 625 -11.27 -20.38 21.99
CA SER A 625 -11.14 -18.99 21.56
C SER A 625 -12.05 -18.11 22.40
N TYR A 626 -11.57 -16.92 22.78
CA TYR A 626 -12.36 -15.92 23.51
C TYR A 626 -12.61 -14.74 22.59
N LEU A 627 -13.87 -14.41 22.32
CA LEU A 627 -14.24 -13.40 21.35
C LEU A 627 -15.08 -12.30 22.00
N HIS A 628 -14.83 -11.06 21.59
CA HIS A 628 -15.65 -9.90 21.94
C HIS A 628 -16.34 -9.40 20.67
N HIS A 629 -17.66 -9.50 20.66
CA HIS A 629 -18.49 -9.07 19.54
C HIS A 629 -19.10 -7.71 19.85
N VAL A 630 -18.97 -6.78 18.92
CA VAL A 630 -19.53 -5.43 18.98
C VAL A 630 -20.31 -5.17 17.71
N TYR A 631 -21.63 -5.02 17.85
CA TYR A 631 -22.56 -4.66 16.78
C TYR A 631 -22.89 -3.18 16.91
N ASP A 632 -22.41 -2.38 15.95
CA ASP A 632 -22.66 -0.95 15.90
C ASP A 632 -23.57 -0.62 14.71
N LYS A 633 -24.86 -0.47 14.99
CA LYS A 633 -25.87 -0.07 14.01
C LYS A 633 -25.66 1.34 13.47
N SER A 634 -25.02 2.24 14.23
CA SER A 634 -24.79 3.62 13.77
C SER A 634 -23.77 3.69 12.63
N SER A 635 -22.78 2.79 12.64
CA SER A 635 -21.77 2.66 11.59
C SER A 635 -22.01 1.47 10.65
N ASN A 636 -23.15 0.77 10.81
CA ASN A 636 -23.47 -0.47 10.10
C ASN A 636 -22.33 -1.52 10.14
N SER A 637 -21.73 -1.74 11.30
CA SER A 637 -20.55 -2.60 11.42
C SER A 637 -20.64 -3.65 12.54
N ILE A 638 -19.89 -4.73 12.35
CA ILE A 638 -19.65 -5.79 13.33
C ILE A 638 -18.15 -5.90 13.52
N THR A 639 -17.69 -5.84 14.77
CA THR A 639 -16.32 -6.17 15.12
C THR A 639 -16.32 -7.40 16.01
N ALA A 640 -15.64 -8.47 15.58
CA ALA A 640 -15.39 -9.64 16.40
C ALA A 640 -13.89 -9.73 16.69
N THR A 641 -13.49 -9.34 17.89
CA THR A 641 -12.09 -9.35 18.34
C THR A 641 -11.79 -10.65 19.10
N ILE A 642 -10.77 -11.38 18.64
CA ILE A 642 -10.26 -12.59 19.29
C ILE A 642 -9.20 -12.20 20.32
N TYR A 643 -9.29 -12.79 21.50
CA TYR A 643 -8.35 -12.63 22.60
C TYR A 643 -7.64 -13.93 22.93
N LYS A 644 -6.45 -13.80 23.52
CA LYS A 644 -5.61 -14.93 23.93
C LYS A 644 -6.23 -15.79 25.02
N ASP A 645 -6.94 -15.17 25.95
CA ASP A 645 -7.49 -15.83 27.12
C ASP A 645 -8.79 -15.15 27.60
N GLU A 646 -9.40 -15.73 28.63
CA GLU A 646 -10.66 -15.29 29.23
C GLU A 646 -10.59 -13.93 29.93
N LYS A 647 -9.41 -13.32 30.06
CA LYS A 647 -9.27 -11.98 30.66
C LYS A 647 -9.57 -10.87 29.66
N PHE A 648 -9.53 -11.18 28.36
CA PHE A 648 -9.75 -10.20 27.29
C PHE A 648 -8.75 -9.02 27.30
N ASP A 649 -7.51 -9.25 27.76
CA ASP A 649 -6.48 -8.20 27.84
C ASP A 649 -5.60 -8.14 26.59
N THR A 650 -5.35 -9.29 25.95
CA THR A 650 -4.44 -9.40 24.78
C THR A 650 -5.23 -9.75 23.51
N LYS A 651 -5.41 -8.76 22.64
CA LYS A 651 -6.04 -8.93 21.32
C LYS A 651 -5.10 -9.66 20.37
N ILE A 652 -5.61 -10.65 19.65
CA ILE A 652 -4.87 -11.40 18.64
C ILE A 652 -5.22 -10.91 17.24
N ALA A 653 -6.52 -10.80 16.95
CA ALA A 653 -7.03 -10.34 15.68
C ALA A 653 -8.46 -9.78 15.82
N SER A 654 -8.89 -8.93 14.90
CA SER A 654 -10.27 -8.45 14.80
C SER A 654 -10.81 -8.68 13.40
N TYR A 655 -11.99 -9.30 13.31
CA TYR A 655 -12.77 -9.39 12.09
C TYR A 655 -13.71 -8.20 12.05
N VAL A 656 -13.49 -7.30 11.09
CA VAL A 656 -14.32 -6.12 10.92
C VAL A 656 -15.19 -6.34 9.70
N THR A 657 -16.50 -6.40 9.93
CA THR A 657 -17.51 -6.54 8.88
C THR A 657 -18.27 -5.21 8.77
N LYS A 658 -18.38 -4.64 7.58
CA LYS A 658 -19.16 -3.42 7.31
C LYS A 658 -20.28 -3.75 6.32
N VAL A 659 -21.46 -3.21 6.55
CA VAL A 659 -22.64 -3.40 5.69
C VAL A 659 -23.01 -2.05 5.09
N TYR A 660 -22.93 -1.92 3.77
CA TYR A 660 -23.20 -0.66 3.09
C TYR A 660 -24.61 -0.65 2.49
N SER A 661 -25.30 0.47 2.61
CA SER A 661 -26.57 0.76 1.92
C SER A 661 -26.33 1.32 0.51
N GLY A 662 -27.29 1.13 -0.40
CA GLY A 662 -27.13 1.38 -1.84
C GLY A 662 -27.45 0.07 -2.57
N PRO A 663 -26.57 -0.48 -3.43
CA PRO A 663 -26.52 -1.94 -3.55
C PRO A 663 -26.03 -2.47 -2.20
N MET A 664 -26.85 -3.29 -1.53
CA MET A 664 -26.52 -3.85 -0.24
C MET A 664 -25.34 -4.79 -0.38
N VAL A 665 -24.18 -4.41 0.14
CA VAL A 665 -22.97 -5.23 0.08
C VAL A 665 -22.37 -5.38 1.46
N VAL A 666 -21.69 -6.50 1.65
CA VAL A 666 -20.97 -6.79 2.88
C VAL A 666 -19.48 -6.79 2.57
N GLU A 667 -18.74 -6.00 3.33
CA GLU A 667 -17.28 -5.94 3.30
C GLU A 667 -16.75 -6.60 4.57
N GLN A 668 -15.66 -7.35 4.46
CA GLN A 668 -14.94 -7.86 5.62
C GLN A 668 -13.42 -7.75 5.42
N PHE A 669 -12.72 -7.43 6.49
CA PHE A 669 -11.28 -7.54 6.58
C PHE A 669 -10.88 -8.01 7.98
N VAL A 670 -9.66 -8.53 8.10
CA VAL A 670 -9.10 -8.98 9.39
C VAL A 670 -7.89 -8.15 9.74
N GLU A 671 -7.91 -7.51 10.90
CA GLU A 671 -6.77 -6.81 11.47
C GLU A 671 -6.05 -7.75 12.45
N SER A 672 -4.78 -8.06 12.21
CA SER A 672 -3.92 -8.72 13.19
C SER A 672 -3.27 -7.68 14.09
N PHE A 673 -3.11 -8.01 15.37
CA PHE A 673 -2.41 -7.16 16.33
C PHE A 673 -1.00 -7.68 16.60
N PRO A 674 -0.06 -6.79 16.95
CA PRO A 674 1.29 -7.19 17.31
C PRO A 674 1.26 -8.02 18.60
N VAL A 675 1.47 -9.32 18.48
CA VAL A 675 1.48 -10.25 19.62
C VAL A 675 2.64 -11.22 19.52
N ARG A 676 3.38 -11.35 20.62
CA ARG A 676 4.38 -12.38 20.81
C ARG A 676 3.74 -13.64 21.39
N HIS A 677 3.89 -14.76 20.69
CA HIS A 677 3.41 -16.09 21.09
C HIS A 677 4.56 -16.97 21.53
N ALA A 678 4.31 -17.76 22.55
CA ALA A 678 5.30 -18.60 23.23
C ALA A 678 4.65 -19.81 23.94
N GLY A 679 3.39 -20.13 23.59
CA GLY A 679 2.61 -21.18 24.24
C GLY A 679 2.89 -22.57 23.69
N ALA A 680 2.14 -23.56 24.18
CA ALA A 680 2.17 -24.93 23.69
C ALA A 680 2.00 -25.08 22.17
N ASP A 681 1.26 -24.18 21.52
CA ASP A 681 1.09 -24.16 20.07
C ASP A 681 2.40 -23.87 19.34
N VAL A 682 3.21 -22.93 19.85
CA VAL A 682 4.57 -22.66 19.34
C VAL A 682 5.48 -23.87 19.59
N ILE A 683 5.40 -24.52 20.75
CA ILE A 683 6.22 -25.71 21.03
C ILE A 683 5.85 -26.87 20.09
N LYS A 684 4.55 -27.19 19.97
CA LYS A 684 4.04 -28.24 19.06
C LYS A 684 4.49 -28.01 17.62
N ALA A 685 4.57 -26.75 17.21
CA ALA A 685 5.01 -26.31 15.89
C ALA A 685 6.50 -26.56 15.61
N VAL A 686 7.36 -26.26 16.57
CA VAL A 686 8.81 -26.13 16.36
C VAL A 686 9.63 -27.29 16.93
N GLN A 687 9.12 -27.98 17.95
CA GLN A 687 9.84 -29.04 18.64
C GLN A 687 10.36 -30.14 17.69
N PRO A 688 9.55 -30.68 16.75
CA PRO A 688 10.06 -31.71 15.83
C PRO A 688 11.20 -31.20 14.93
N GLN A 689 11.14 -29.92 14.55
CA GLN A 689 12.18 -29.29 13.73
C GLN A 689 13.48 -29.17 14.53
N VAL A 690 13.38 -28.74 15.80
CA VAL A 690 14.54 -28.64 16.70
C VAL A 690 15.15 -30.01 16.96
N GLU A 691 14.35 -31.04 17.21
CA GLU A 691 14.84 -32.40 17.44
C GLU A 691 15.60 -32.96 16.23
N GLN A 692 15.07 -32.74 15.02
CA GLN A 692 15.74 -33.13 13.78
C GLN A 692 17.07 -32.39 13.59
N VAL A 693 17.10 -31.08 13.85
CA VAL A 693 18.30 -30.24 13.74
C VAL A 693 19.35 -30.64 14.78
N LEU A 694 18.96 -30.82 16.03
CA LEU A 694 19.87 -31.25 17.12
C LEU A 694 20.44 -32.64 16.84
N THR A 695 19.64 -33.55 16.28
CA THR A 695 20.12 -34.89 15.93
C THR A 695 21.27 -34.81 14.94
N LYS A 696 21.07 -34.10 13.82
CA LYS A 696 22.09 -33.93 12.78
C LYS A 696 23.31 -33.14 13.30
N ALA A 697 23.09 -32.07 14.07
CA ALA A 697 24.17 -31.22 14.57
C ALA A 697 25.10 -31.93 15.57
N VAL A 698 24.55 -32.81 16.41
CA VAL A 698 25.33 -33.66 17.32
C VAL A 698 26.10 -34.72 16.54
N GLU A 699 25.50 -35.33 15.52
CA GLU A 699 26.17 -36.31 14.66
C GLU A 699 27.35 -35.70 13.88
N GLU A 700 27.22 -34.46 13.39
CA GLU A 700 28.30 -33.74 12.70
C GLU A 700 29.44 -33.30 13.65
N SER A 701 29.13 -33.09 14.93
CA SER A 701 30.09 -32.62 15.93
C SER A 701 30.80 -33.74 16.70
N ALA A 702 30.34 -34.98 16.56
CA ALA A 702 30.92 -36.19 17.15
C ALA A 702 32.05 -36.74 16.27
#